data_AF-A0A3S0XDN8-F1
#
_entry.id   AF-A0A3S0XDN8-F1
#
_cell.length_a   1.000
_cell.length_b   1.000
_cell.length_c   1.000
_cell.angle_alpha   90.00
_cell.angle_beta   90.00
_cell.angle_gamma   90.00
#
_symmetry.space_group_name_H-M   'P 1'
#
loop_
_entity.id
_entity.type
_entity.pdbx_description
1 polymer ?
#
loop_
_entity_poly.entity_id
_entity_poly.type
_entity_poly.pdbx_seq_one_letter_code
_entity_poly.pdbx_strand_id
1 'polypeptide(L)'
;MLELDFSVALKNIDIAPQPSAWIGHIPFGVWIVESIKPRVIVELGTHYGHSYFSFCQAVEHARLSTKCYAVDLWKGDEHAGLYGEEVYASVTSGNSRFEEFSRLLRMTFDDAASYFSDGSVDLLHIDGLHTYEAVKHDFETWRPKLSQQGLVLFHDINVRERDFGVWRLWEELSRSYPTIEFMHSHGLGVLFYGAAQSPAAKSLFQSFGTESGRTYIVRLFGVLGRKLELDRQIADMSSAMSKYMDAEAVLKNELAMRDNKINELFAQNAEVMRRLEVAESERTAFESRIADMYGRLNYFENQGELNRLKQAKWKDEQIILRSQLAQALQREAVLNASMREILASTSWKVSRPVRWAGARVANIRSVRRLFGPASKAAGGPLSLVRTVSKVIMQEGISGLKRRIVAFDQSGYAARLFAVPTPGQARIHYTLDRRSATVDVIVCVHNALSDVQNCLSSVVAHTLPPYRIIVVDDGSDEETKNYLNEFIREQGGVLVRHDVAQGYTFAANAGLRASNGQFVVLLNSDTVVSAQWLDRMVECANSDARIGMVGPLSNTASWQSIPKIFDEHGDWSSNPLPPEMTVSEMAKRVIMASRRTYPRVGFLNGFCLLIRREQLSDVGLFDEENFGKGYGEENDLCIRAVANGWQLAIADDVYVFHAQSKSYSTERRIKLAKAADENLHRKHSSAPIMNQLEITRQSLRLRAVRSRLQLMDERLHIRAQIRQHFEGKRILIILPVAHAGGGAHVILSEASVLQDCGVDVVIANSESARASFEASYPGCRLPITWLSDWSQLSEHIHFYDAVVATLYLSVFWIKEALEKSSRRPTVGYYIQDFEPDFFADGSADYLQALASYTEIPMRLMTKTEWNRKMVAERTGKSPILLGPSLDWSRFAPPPIQRSSRQVIVCAMIRSSTPRRAPQMTVSVLRQLLIARPNKVQVRTFGCEPDDAILDPLRSLSSHQAYGELSSAEVDALMKQADVFVDLSVYQAMGLSCLEAMASGVTIIGPVNGGLSEIVTHEETGLLVDTRDEAQCLQACLRLVDDSALRRRLGDAGIERAAFFFPDAPALAMGRTLFSESAEKRPHQ
;
A
#
# COMPACT_ATOMS: atom_id res chain seq x y z
N MET A 1 14.00 54.05 8.98
CA MET A 1 13.24 53.09 9.81
C MET A 1 12.43 53.77 10.91
N LEU A 2 12.99 54.63 11.79
CA LEU A 2 12.23 55.30 12.87
C LEU A 2 11.03 56.18 12.41
N GLU A 3 10.94 56.51 11.12
CA GLU A 3 9.85 57.31 10.52
C GLU A 3 8.69 56.49 9.93
N LEU A 4 8.82 55.16 9.83
CA LEU A 4 7.79 54.30 9.22
C LEU A 4 7.01 53.56 10.33
N ASP A 5 5.75 53.94 10.53
CA ASP A 5 4.86 53.23 11.44
C ASP A 5 4.25 52.01 10.75
N PHE A 6 4.75 50.83 11.10
CA PHE A 6 4.23 49.55 10.61
C PHE A 6 3.14 48.95 11.50
N SER A 7 2.72 49.59 12.61
CA SER A 7 1.67 49.06 13.49
C SER A 7 0.33 48.89 12.77
N VAL A 8 0.07 49.73 11.76
CA VAL A 8 -1.08 49.65 10.85
C VAL A 8 -1.17 48.30 10.13
N ALA A 9 -0.05 47.65 9.81
CA ALA A 9 -0.02 46.35 9.14
C ALA A 9 -0.50 45.18 10.04
N LEU A 10 -0.75 45.44 11.32
CA LEU A 10 -1.26 44.47 12.30
C LEU A 10 -2.78 44.57 12.53
N LYS A 11 -3.47 45.49 11.84
CA LYS A 11 -4.93 45.61 11.95
C LYS A 11 -5.62 44.36 11.41
N ASN A 12 -6.67 43.92 12.11
CA ASN A 12 -7.54 42.86 11.61
C ASN A 12 -8.37 43.39 10.42
N ILE A 13 -8.49 42.55 9.39
CA ILE A 13 -9.22 42.81 8.15
C ILE A 13 -10.12 41.61 7.91
N ASP A 14 -11.37 41.86 7.54
CA ASP A 14 -12.30 40.81 7.11
C ASP A 14 -11.87 40.30 5.72
N ILE A 15 -11.48 39.02 5.65
CA ILE A 15 -11.00 38.37 4.41
C ILE A 15 -12.14 37.55 3.81
N ALA A 16 -12.38 37.70 2.49
CA ALA A 16 -13.38 36.91 1.78
C ALA A 16 -13.07 35.39 1.89
N PRO A 17 -14.10 34.52 2.05
CA PRO A 17 -13.89 33.10 2.30
C PRO A 17 -13.34 32.32 1.10
N GLN A 18 -13.30 32.89 -0.10
CA GLN A 18 -12.74 32.26 -1.29
C GLN A 18 -11.20 32.25 -1.22
N PRO A 19 -10.51 31.24 -1.79
CA PRO A 19 -9.06 31.25 -1.87
C PRO A 19 -8.58 32.31 -2.85
N SER A 20 -7.50 33.03 -2.51
CA SER A 20 -6.83 33.99 -3.40
C SER A 20 -5.34 34.06 -3.09
N ALA A 21 -4.53 34.24 -4.13
CA ALA A 21 -3.09 34.49 -4.02
C ALA A 21 -2.80 35.82 -3.31
N TRP A 22 -3.70 36.81 -3.41
CA TRP A 22 -3.52 38.14 -2.80
C TRP A 22 -3.50 38.15 -1.26
N ILE A 23 -3.97 37.09 -0.59
CA ILE A 23 -4.17 37.08 0.87
C ILE A 23 -2.89 37.48 1.64
N GLY A 24 -1.71 37.02 1.21
CA GLY A 24 -0.46 37.38 1.86
C GLY A 24 0.07 38.81 1.55
N HIS A 25 -0.57 39.54 0.64
CA HIS A 25 -0.28 40.95 0.37
C HIS A 25 -1.19 41.93 1.15
N ILE A 26 -2.29 41.46 1.75
CA ILE A 26 -3.22 42.29 2.55
C ILE A 26 -2.52 43.19 3.59
N PRO A 27 -1.55 42.72 4.41
CA PRO A 27 -0.89 43.58 5.41
C PRO A 27 -0.13 44.76 4.79
N PHE A 28 0.44 44.58 3.58
CA PHE A 28 1.07 45.66 2.84
C PHE A 28 0.04 46.57 2.17
N GLY A 29 -1.03 46.01 1.60
CA GLY A 29 -2.12 46.76 0.98
C GLY A 29 -2.82 47.72 1.94
N VAL A 30 -3.10 47.29 3.17
CA VAL A 30 -3.63 48.15 4.24
C VAL A 30 -2.62 49.23 4.60
N TRP A 31 -1.37 48.83 4.85
CA TRP A 31 -0.32 49.74 5.27
C TRP A 31 -0.04 50.85 4.25
N ILE A 32 0.02 50.53 2.95
CA ILE A 32 0.32 51.52 1.91
C ILE A 32 -0.81 52.54 1.75
N VAL A 33 -2.08 52.11 1.81
CA VAL A 33 -3.25 53.00 1.71
C VAL A 33 -3.29 54.01 2.86
N GLU A 34 -3.15 53.56 4.12
CA GLU A 34 -3.14 54.48 5.26
C GLU A 34 -1.91 55.39 5.31
N SER A 35 -0.78 54.92 4.80
CA SER A 35 0.49 55.65 4.80
C SER A 35 0.54 56.75 3.73
N ILE A 36 0.09 56.48 2.50
CA ILE A 36 0.13 57.47 1.41
C ILE A 36 -1.12 58.36 1.34
N LYS A 37 -2.24 57.90 1.91
CA LYS A 37 -3.54 58.60 1.97
C LYS A 37 -4.02 59.07 0.59
N PRO A 38 -4.24 58.14 -0.36
CA PRO A 38 -4.58 58.47 -1.75
C PRO A 38 -5.95 59.14 -1.82
N ARG A 39 -6.16 60.10 -2.74
CA ARG A 39 -7.47 60.72 -2.96
C ARG A 39 -8.38 59.80 -3.79
N VAL A 40 -7.80 59.05 -4.72
CA VAL A 40 -8.48 58.10 -5.60
C VAL A 40 -7.66 56.80 -5.68
N ILE A 41 -8.32 55.69 -5.38
CA ILE A 41 -7.85 54.32 -5.62
C ILE A 41 -8.67 53.72 -6.77
N VAL A 42 -7.99 53.08 -7.73
CA VAL A 42 -8.64 52.27 -8.77
C VAL A 42 -8.02 50.88 -8.79
N GLU A 43 -8.85 49.86 -8.92
CA GLU A 43 -8.43 48.48 -9.17
C GLU A 43 -9.02 47.97 -10.48
N LEU A 44 -8.20 47.27 -11.27
CA LEU A 44 -8.57 46.57 -12.50
C LEU A 44 -8.44 45.06 -12.25
N GLY A 45 -9.51 44.29 -12.46
CA GLY A 45 -9.53 42.83 -12.26
C GLY A 45 -9.94 42.39 -10.86
N THR A 46 -10.99 42.99 -10.30
CA THR A 46 -11.37 42.81 -8.88
C THR A 46 -11.79 41.38 -8.49
N HIS A 47 -12.31 40.56 -9.41
CA HIS A 47 -12.70 39.16 -9.13
C HIS A 47 -13.59 39.02 -7.87
N TYR A 48 -13.17 38.34 -6.79
CA TYR A 48 -13.91 38.25 -5.51
C TYR A 48 -13.63 39.42 -4.52
N GLY A 49 -12.72 40.34 -4.85
CA GLY A 49 -12.47 41.57 -4.10
C GLY A 49 -11.49 41.47 -2.92
N HIS A 50 -10.64 40.44 -2.85
CA HIS A 50 -9.67 40.28 -1.75
C HIS A 50 -8.73 41.47 -1.57
N SER A 51 -8.23 42.03 -2.66
CA SER A 51 -7.43 43.25 -2.69
C SER A 51 -8.31 44.48 -2.44
N TYR A 52 -9.35 44.67 -3.25
CA TYR A 52 -10.26 45.81 -3.18
C TYR A 52 -10.82 46.07 -1.78
N PHE A 53 -11.41 45.05 -1.15
CA PHE A 53 -12.01 45.20 0.18
C PHE A 53 -10.97 45.36 1.28
N SER A 54 -9.71 44.94 1.08
CA SER A 54 -8.61 45.29 2.00
C SER A 54 -8.27 46.79 1.92
N PHE A 55 -8.31 47.39 0.72
CA PHE A 55 -8.13 48.83 0.55
C PHE A 55 -9.31 49.63 1.12
N CYS A 56 -10.55 49.21 0.86
CA CYS A 56 -11.74 49.87 1.41
C CYS A 56 -11.79 49.82 2.94
N GLN A 57 -11.42 48.70 3.56
CA GLN A 57 -11.29 48.61 5.02
C GLN A 57 -10.19 49.52 5.57
N ALA A 58 -9.06 49.66 4.86
CA ALA A 58 -8.01 50.61 5.25
C ALA A 58 -8.48 52.09 5.17
N VAL A 59 -9.25 52.44 4.14
CA VAL A 59 -9.89 53.77 4.01
C VAL A 59 -10.86 54.05 5.16
N GLU A 60 -11.73 53.08 5.49
CA GLU A 60 -12.68 53.16 6.60
C GLU A 60 -11.95 53.29 7.95
N HIS A 61 -10.96 52.42 8.21
CA HIS A 61 -10.19 52.40 9.46
C HIS A 61 -9.38 53.68 9.69
N ALA A 62 -8.82 54.30 8.64
CA ALA A 62 -8.11 55.57 8.72
C ALA A 62 -8.98 56.82 8.51
N ARG A 63 -10.29 56.64 8.25
CA ARG A 63 -11.28 57.71 7.97
C ARG A 63 -10.80 58.69 6.88
N LEU A 64 -10.27 58.14 5.78
CA LEU A 64 -9.76 58.94 4.67
C LEU A 64 -10.91 59.44 3.78
N SER A 65 -10.77 60.62 3.18
CA SER A 65 -11.68 61.13 2.14
C SER A 65 -11.41 60.52 0.75
N THR A 66 -10.93 59.28 0.73
CA THR A 66 -10.51 58.51 -0.46
C THR A 66 -11.72 57.98 -1.21
N LYS A 67 -11.74 58.11 -2.53
CA LYS A 67 -12.71 57.43 -3.40
C LYS A 67 -12.11 56.13 -3.95
N CYS A 68 -12.86 55.04 -3.90
CA CYS A 68 -12.44 53.74 -4.39
C CYS A 68 -13.28 53.32 -5.60
N TYR A 69 -12.64 52.72 -6.60
CA TYR A 69 -13.30 52.20 -7.80
C TYR A 69 -12.76 50.81 -8.15
N ALA A 70 -13.65 49.82 -8.26
CA ALA A 70 -13.35 48.48 -8.77
C ALA A 70 -13.87 48.34 -10.19
N VAL A 71 -13.01 47.96 -11.13
CA VAL A 71 -13.35 47.77 -12.54
C VAL A 71 -13.16 46.31 -12.93
N ASP A 72 -14.21 45.68 -13.42
CA ASP A 72 -14.22 44.30 -13.91
C ASP A 72 -15.51 44.06 -14.74
N LEU A 73 -15.53 43.06 -15.61
CA LEU A 73 -16.76 42.58 -16.23
C LEU A 73 -17.51 41.56 -15.34
N TRP A 74 -16.79 40.93 -14.40
CA TRP A 74 -17.22 39.77 -13.61
C TRP A 74 -17.80 38.64 -14.47
N LYS A 75 -17.12 38.36 -15.58
CA LYS A 75 -17.40 37.23 -16.49
C LYS A 75 -16.25 36.21 -16.53
N GLY A 76 -15.07 36.59 -16.03
CA GLY A 76 -13.88 35.77 -16.06
C GLY A 76 -13.14 35.78 -17.40
N ASP A 77 -11.95 35.19 -17.42
CA ASP A 77 -11.06 35.09 -18.58
C ASP A 77 -10.32 33.74 -18.61
N GLU A 78 -9.35 33.57 -19.53
CA GLU A 78 -8.63 32.31 -19.74
C GLU A 78 -7.66 31.95 -18.60
N HIS A 79 -7.13 32.94 -17.86
CA HIS A 79 -6.21 32.74 -16.74
C HIS A 79 -6.92 32.65 -15.40
N ALA A 80 -7.93 33.48 -15.21
CA ALA A 80 -8.70 33.59 -13.98
C ALA A 80 -9.84 32.53 -13.94
N GLY A 81 -10.34 32.10 -15.11
CA GLY A 81 -11.43 31.15 -15.30
C GLY A 81 -12.76 31.86 -15.61
N LEU A 82 -13.67 31.22 -16.35
CA LEU A 82 -15.02 31.74 -16.60
C LEU A 82 -15.93 31.53 -15.38
N TYR A 83 -16.62 32.57 -14.92
CA TYR A 83 -17.53 32.52 -13.76
C TYR A 83 -18.95 32.99 -14.10
N GLY A 84 -19.93 32.57 -13.27
CA GLY A 84 -21.30 33.05 -13.34
C GLY A 84 -21.54 34.37 -12.59
N GLU A 85 -22.77 34.91 -12.72
CA GLU A 85 -23.25 36.12 -12.02
C GLU A 85 -23.12 36.05 -10.48
N GLU A 86 -22.93 34.86 -9.91
CA GLU A 86 -22.70 34.61 -8.49
C GLU A 86 -21.49 35.38 -7.92
N VAL A 87 -20.43 35.56 -8.72
CA VAL A 87 -19.25 36.35 -8.30
C VAL A 87 -19.62 37.82 -8.17
N TYR A 88 -20.29 38.38 -9.19
CA TYR A 88 -20.75 39.77 -9.17
C TYR A 88 -21.75 40.03 -8.02
N ALA A 89 -22.65 39.08 -7.75
CA ALA A 89 -23.57 39.15 -6.62
C ALA A 89 -22.84 39.15 -5.26
N SER A 90 -21.81 38.31 -5.11
CA SER A 90 -20.97 38.28 -3.91
C SER A 90 -20.22 39.60 -3.69
N VAL A 91 -19.62 40.17 -4.73
CA VAL A 91 -18.88 41.45 -4.65
C VAL A 91 -19.83 42.62 -4.42
N THR A 92 -21.00 42.64 -5.06
CA THR A 92 -22.03 43.66 -4.82
C THR A 92 -22.48 43.64 -3.36
N SER A 93 -22.71 42.45 -2.79
CA SER A 93 -23.06 42.29 -1.37
C SER A 93 -21.92 42.76 -0.44
N GLY A 94 -20.67 42.41 -0.74
CA GLY A 94 -19.50 42.88 0.03
C GLY A 94 -19.28 44.40 -0.05
N ASN A 95 -19.57 45.00 -1.20
CA ASN A 95 -19.42 46.45 -1.41
C ASN A 95 -20.46 47.29 -0.67
N SER A 96 -21.60 46.72 -0.26
CA SER A 96 -22.68 47.46 0.41
C SER A 96 -22.22 48.21 1.68
N ARG A 97 -21.23 47.67 2.40
CA ARG A 97 -20.59 48.31 3.56
C ARG A 97 -19.85 49.62 3.22
N PHE A 98 -19.39 49.78 1.97
CA PHE A 98 -18.49 50.86 1.55
C PHE A 98 -19.15 51.84 0.55
N GLU A 99 -20.47 51.77 0.35
CA GLU A 99 -21.22 52.55 -0.65
C GLU A 99 -21.11 54.07 -0.52
N GLU A 100 -20.66 54.62 0.61
CA GLU A 100 -20.40 56.05 0.73
C GLU A 100 -19.29 56.51 -0.21
N PHE A 101 -18.19 55.75 -0.32
CA PHE A 101 -16.97 56.14 -1.04
C PHE A 101 -16.48 55.14 -2.12
N SER A 102 -17.06 53.93 -2.18
CA SER A 102 -16.69 52.86 -3.11
C SER A 102 -17.69 52.70 -4.26
N ARG A 103 -17.23 52.50 -5.50
CA ARG A 103 -18.08 52.24 -6.67
C ARG A 103 -17.58 51.02 -7.47
N LEU A 104 -18.50 50.12 -7.83
CA LEU A 104 -18.25 49.02 -8.77
C LEU A 104 -18.58 49.50 -10.20
N LEU A 105 -17.63 49.39 -11.12
CA LEU A 105 -17.78 49.77 -12.52
C LEU A 105 -17.76 48.51 -13.40
N ARG A 106 -18.96 48.00 -13.74
CA ARG A 106 -19.12 46.78 -14.53
C ARG A 106 -18.95 47.03 -16.04
N MET A 107 -17.71 47.22 -16.47
CA MET A 107 -17.31 47.59 -17.84
C MET A 107 -15.86 47.17 -18.13
N THR A 108 -15.36 47.43 -19.35
CA THR A 108 -13.95 47.16 -19.67
C THR A 108 -13.03 48.20 -19.01
N PHE A 109 -11.74 47.88 -18.88
CA PHE A 109 -10.76 48.81 -18.31
C PHE A 109 -10.55 50.05 -19.20
N ASP A 110 -10.66 49.90 -20.52
CA ASP A 110 -10.56 50.98 -21.50
C ASP A 110 -11.75 51.95 -21.40
N ASP A 111 -12.98 51.42 -21.31
CA ASP A 111 -14.19 52.23 -21.11
C ASP A 111 -14.11 53.01 -19.79
N ALA A 112 -13.69 52.33 -18.72
CA ALA A 112 -13.57 52.91 -17.39
C ALA A 112 -12.54 54.04 -17.32
N ALA A 113 -11.42 53.96 -18.07
CA ALA A 113 -10.40 55.01 -18.09
C ALA A 113 -10.95 56.38 -18.53
N SER A 114 -12.02 56.42 -19.33
CA SER A 114 -12.67 57.67 -19.76
C SER A 114 -13.36 58.44 -18.63
N TYR A 115 -13.73 57.77 -17.53
CA TYR A 115 -14.38 58.39 -16.37
C TYR A 115 -13.40 59.14 -15.45
N PHE A 116 -12.08 58.96 -15.64
CA PHE A 116 -11.04 59.56 -14.82
C PHE A 116 -10.35 60.69 -15.58
N SER A 117 -10.19 61.84 -14.93
CA SER A 117 -9.36 62.93 -15.46
C SER A 117 -7.88 62.57 -15.39
N ASP A 118 -7.08 63.14 -16.29
CA ASP A 118 -5.64 62.92 -16.29
C ASP A 118 -5.02 63.45 -14.98
N GLY A 119 -4.07 62.70 -14.41
CA GLY A 119 -3.45 63.02 -13.12
C GLY A 119 -4.35 62.89 -11.87
N SER A 120 -5.50 62.22 -11.95
CA SER A 120 -6.46 62.08 -10.83
C SER A 120 -6.27 60.86 -9.93
N VAL A 121 -5.68 59.77 -10.44
CA VAL A 121 -5.52 58.49 -9.71
C VAL A 121 -4.20 58.50 -8.91
N ASP A 122 -4.28 58.25 -7.60
CA ASP A 122 -3.11 58.24 -6.71
C ASP A 122 -2.61 56.82 -6.39
N LEU A 123 -3.48 55.82 -6.46
CA LEU A 123 -3.12 54.40 -6.36
C LEU A 123 -3.90 53.60 -7.42
N LEU A 124 -3.17 52.92 -8.29
CA LEU A 124 -3.71 51.99 -9.28
C LEU A 124 -3.27 50.57 -8.94
N HIS A 125 -4.20 49.61 -8.92
CA HIS A 125 -3.90 48.18 -8.82
C HIS A 125 -4.31 47.48 -10.12
N ILE A 126 -3.39 46.71 -10.71
CA ILE A 126 -3.62 45.95 -11.94
C ILE A 126 -3.45 44.46 -11.64
N ASP A 127 -4.57 43.74 -11.63
CA ASP A 127 -4.70 42.28 -11.43
C ASP A 127 -5.71 41.69 -12.44
N GLY A 128 -5.72 42.24 -13.66
CA GLY A 128 -6.52 41.79 -14.80
C GLY A 128 -5.88 40.63 -15.57
N LEU A 129 -6.22 40.47 -16.85
CA LEU A 129 -5.73 39.35 -17.68
C LEU A 129 -4.20 39.31 -17.73
N HIS A 130 -3.59 38.28 -17.16
CA HIS A 130 -2.15 38.27 -16.84
C HIS A 130 -1.16 38.07 -18.02
N THR A 131 -1.57 38.18 -19.29
CA THR A 131 -0.63 38.11 -20.44
C THR A 131 0.26 39.37 -20.52
N TYR A 132 1.38 39.31 -21.25
CA TYR A 132 2.29 40.47 -21.36
C TYR A 132 1.61 41.63 -22.09
N GLU A 133 0.93 41.33 -23.19
CA GLU A 133 0.26 42.27 -24.06
C GLU A 133 -0.91 42.97 -23.35
N ALA A 134 -1.72 42.22 -22.58
CA ALA A 134 -2.87 42.79 -21.87
C ALA A 134 -2.44 43.72 -20.73
N VAL A 135 -1.60 43.26 -19.80
CA VAL A 135 -1.17 44.12 -18.67
C VAL A 135 -0.35 45.32 -19.13
N LYS A 136 0.36 45.21 -20.26
CA LYS A 136 1.05 46.34 -20.89
C LYS A 136 0.05 47.36 -21.44
N HIS A 137 -0.96 46.91 -22.18
CA HIS A 137 -2.04 47.76 -22.67
C HIS A 137 -2.75 48.48 -21.53
N ASP A 138 -3.14 47.74 -20.47
CA ASP A 138 -3.79 48.29 -19.29
C ASP A 138 -2.93 49.40 -18.63
N PHE A 139 -1.63 49.14 -18.42
CA PHE A 139 -0.72 50.15 -17.88
C PHE A 139 -0.59 51.36 -18.81
N GLU A 140 -0.42 51.16 -20.12
CA GLU A 140 -0.26 52.26 -21.08
C GLU A 140 -1.53 53.13 -21.21
N THR A 141 -2.73 52.51 -21.19
CA THR A 141 -4.04 53.19 -21.16
C THR A 141 -4.26 54.00 -19.88
N TRP A 142 -3.89 53.45 -18.72
CA TRP A 142 -4.12 54.11 -17.42
C TRP A 142 -3.01 55.07 -17.00
N ARG A 143 -1.81 54.99 -17.59
CA ARG A 143 -0.66 55.86 -17.28
C ARG A 143 -0.97 57.38 -17.30
N PRO A 144 -1.74 57.95 -18.24
CA PRO A 144 -2.13 59.37 -18.21
C PRO A 144 -3.00 59.75 -16.99
N LYS A 145 -3.70 58.78 -16.39
CA LYS A 145 -4.60 58.99 -15.24
C LYS A 145 -3.86 59.09 -13.92
N LEU A 146 -2.62 58.58 -13.86
CA LEU A 146 -1.77 58.59 -12.66
C LEU A 146 -1.31 60.00 -12.29
N SER A 147 -1.46 60.36 -11.02
CA SER A 147 -1.06 61.66 -10.48
C SER A 147 0.45 61.80 -10.30
N GLN A 148 0.91 63.01 -9.99
CA GLN A 148 2.31 63.28 -9.63
C GLN A 148 2.76 62.62 -8.31
N GLN A 149 1.85 62.00 -7.55
CA GLN A 149 2.16 61.15 -6.39
C GLN A 149 1.80 59.68 -6.63
N GLY A 150 1.42 59.31 -7.86
CA GLY A 150 0.85 58.02 -8.20
C GLY A 150 1.77 56.84 -7.87
N LEU A 151 1.18 55.79 -7.29
CA LEU A 151 1.75 54.44 -7.20
C LEU A 151 0.96 53.47 -8.06
N VAL A 152 1.64 52.48 -8.65
CA VAL A 152 1.02 51.36 -9.36
C VAL A 152 1.43 50.04 -8.72
N LEU A 153 0.44 49.20 -8.39
CA LEU A 153 0.59 47.86 -7.87
C LEU A 153 0.38 46.86 -9.01
N PHE A 154 1.32 45.93 -9.18
CA PHE A 154 1.23 44.80 -10.12
C PHE A 154 1.29 43.50 -9.34
N HIS A 155 0.26 42.67 -9.46
CA HIS A 155 0.24 41.34 -8.88
C HIS A 155 0.98 40.32 -9.77
N ASP A 156 1.17 39.09 -9.27
CA ASP A 156 1.76 37.95 -9.99
C ASP A 156 3.13 38.18 -10.66
N ILE A 157 3.91 39.18 -10.21
CA ILE A 157 5.25 39.49 -10.77
C ILE A 157 6.28 38.36 -10.57
N ASN A 158 5.98 37.34 -9.74
CA ASN A 158 6.80 36.15 -9.53
C ASN A 158 6.23 34.88 -10.24
N VAL A 159 5.10 34.98 -10.96
CA VAL A 159 4.58 33.89 -11.79
C VAL A 159 5.34 33.80 -13.12
N ARG A 160 5.60 32.58 -13.61
CA ARG A 160 6.39 32.32 -14.84
C ARG A 160 5.81 31.21 -15.73
N GLU A 161 4.59 30.74 -15.43
CA GLU A 161 3.91 29.64 -16.13
C GLU A 161 2.66 30.13 -16.89
N ARG A 162 2.10 29.29 -17.76
CA ARG A 162 0.78 29.51 -18.43
C ARG A 162 0.65 30.86 -19.16
N ASP A 163 1.70 31.28 -19.85
CA ASP A 163 1.79 32.56 -20.56
C ASP A 163 1.50 33.83 -19.73
N PHE A 164 1.64 33.73 -18.39
CA PHE A 164 1.71 34.91 -17.54
C PHE A 164 2.92 35.77 -17.95
N GLY A 165 2.63 37.01 -18.32
CA GLY A 165 3.58 37.98 -18.85
C GLY A 165 3.80 39.21 -17.97
N VAL A 166 3.05 39.37 -16.87
CA VAL A 166 3.18 40.50 -15.92
C VAL A 166 4.62 40.73 -15.48
N TRP A 167 5.37 39.65 -15.24
CA TRP A 167 6.77 39.71 -14.87
C TRP A 167 7.70 40.25 -15.96
N ARG A 168 7.39 40.02 -17.24
CA ARG A 168 8.18 40.55 -18.37
C ARG A 168 8.03 42.07 -18.42
N LEU A 169 6.80 42.56 -18.25
CA LEU A 169 6.51 43.98 -18.12
C LEU A 169 7.17 44.57 -16.86
N TRP A 170 7.15 43.86 -15.74
CA TRP A 170 7.82 44.29 -14.50
C TRP A 170 9.34 44.46 -14.69
N GLU A 171 10.01 43.55 -15.40
CA GLU A 171 11.44 43.68 -15.75
C GLU A 171 11.75 44.86 -16.68
N GLU A 172 10.79 45.30 -17.51
CA GLU A 172 10.92 46.49 -18.37
C GLU A 172 10.67 47.79 -17.59
N LEU A 173 9.62 47.82 -16.77
CA LEU A 173 9.22 48.99 -15.99
C LEU A 173 10.21 49.29 -14.85
N SER A 174 10.73 48.28 -14.16
CA SER A 174 11.72 48.43 -13.06
C SER A 174 13.07 49.02 -13.51
N ARG A 175 13.37 49.01 -14.81
CA ARG A 175 14.54 49.71 -15.39
C ARG A 175 14.27 51.19 -15.66
N SER A 176 13.00 51.57 -15.75
CA SER A 176 12.53 52.87 -16.25
C SER A 176 11.90 53.73 -15.14
N TYR A 177 11.44 53.11 -14.06
CA TYR A 177 10.78 53.74 -12.91
C TYR A 177 11.40 53.28 -11.59
N PRO A 178 11.39 54.10 -10.53
CA PRO A 178 11.68 53.62 -9.18
C PRO A 178 10.64 52.56 -8.77
N THR A 179 11.12 51.42 -8.26
CA THR A 179 10.27 50.27 -7.89
C THR A 179 10.73 49.63 -6.58
N ILE A 180 9.79 48.98 -5.88
CA ILE A 180 10.08 47.95 -4.85
C ILE A 180 9.26 46.69 -5.16
N GLU A 181 9.67 45.54 -4.62
CA GLU A 181 9.03 44.25 -4.93
C GLU A 181 8.96 43.31 -3.73
N PHE A 182 7.91 42.49 -3.69
CA PHE A 182 7.72 41.40 -2.75
C PHE A 182 7.61 40.09 -3.53
N MET A 183 8.28 39.04 -3.06
CA MET A 183 8.37 37.74 -3.78
C MET A 183 7.54 36.62 -3.14
N HIS A 184 6.89 36.89 -1.99
CA HIS A 184 5.89 35.99 -1.40
C HIS A 184 4.54 36.13 -2.13
N SER A 185 3.63 35.18 -1.91
CA SER A 185 2.22 35.25 -2.38
C SER A 185 2.06 35.55 -3.87
N HIS A 186 2.84 34.85 -4.71
CA HIS A 186 2.93 35.02 -6.16
C HIS A 186 3.49 36.37 -6.67
N GLY A 187 3.65 37.34 -5.77
CA GLY A 187 4.55 38.48 -5.91
C GLY A 187 3.83 39.78 -6.20
N LEU A 188 4.32 40.85 -5.60
CA LEU A 188 3.75 42.20 -5.72
C LEU A 188 4.84 43.21 -6.08
N GLY A 189 4.71 43.82 -7.25
CA GLY A 189 5.49 44.96 -7.70
C GLY A 189 4.83 46.28 -7.32
N VAL A 190 5.61 47.23 -6.82
CA VAL A 190 5.14 48.60 -6.47
C VAL A 190 5.99 49.63 -7.21
N LEU A 191 5.38 50.32 -8.16
CA LEU A 191 6.00 51.31 -9.04
C LEU A 191 5.66 52.73 -8.58
N PHE A 192 6.67 53.59 -8.48
CA PHE A 192 6.54 54.98 -8.06
C PHE A 192 6.55 55.88 -9.30
N TYR A 193 5.39 56.33 -9.76
CA TYR A 193 5.24 56.95 -11.09
C TYR A 193 5.67 58.42 -11.10
N GLY A 194 5.01 59.27 -10.30
CA GLY A 194 5.24 60.71 -10.31
C GLY A 194 6.41 61.16 -9.45
N ALA A 195 7.00 62.32 -9.76
CA ALA A 195 8.17 62.85 -9.02
C ALA A 195 7.83 63.42 -7.63
N ALA A 196 6.56 63.74 -7.37
CA ALA A 196 6.10 64.41 -6.16
C ALA A 196 5.61 63.42 -5.06
N GLN A 197 6.22 62.23 -4.98
CA GLN A 197 5.87 61.16 -4.02
C GLN A 197 5.65 61.67 -2.58
N SER A 198 4.69 61.07 -1.88
CA SER A 198 4.36 61.38 -0.49
C SER A 198 5.56 61.12 0.46
N PRO A 199 5.61 61.75 1.65
CA PRO A 199 6.70 61.52 2.60
C PRO A 199 6.87 60.03 2.97
N ALA A 200 5.76 59.32 3.21
CA ALA A 200 5.80 57.90 3.52
C ALA A 200 6.31 57.04 2.34
N ALA A 201 5.89 57.35 1.10
CA ALA A 201 6.39 56.68 -0.09
C ALA A 201 7.90 56.90 -0.30
N LYS A 202 8.39 58.12 -0.04
CA LYS A 202 9.83 58.45 -0.07
C LYS A 202 10.61 57.70 1.00
N SER A 203 10.18 57.72 2.27
CA SER A 203 10.86 57.02 3.36
C SER A 203 10.81 55.50 3.20
N LEU A 204 9.76 54.94 2.58
CA LEU A 204 9.67 53.54 2.16
C LEU A 204 10.73 53.20 1.11
N PHE A 205 10.74 53.93 -0.02
CA PHE A 205 11.69 53.70 -1.12
C PHE A 205 13.15 53.82 -0.65
N GLN A 206 13.46 54.87 0.14
CA GLN A 206 14.79 55.05 0.75
C GLN A 206 15.17 53.89 1.67
N SER A 207 14.23 53.42 2.53
CA SER A 207 14.49 52.29 3.42
C SER A 207 14.72 50.99 2.63
N PHE A 208 13.95 50.74 1.57
CA PHE A 208 14.08 49.58 0.67
C PHE A 208 15.33 49.65 -0.24
N GLY A 209 15.89 50.84 -0.44
CA GLY A 209 17.20 51.05 -1.07
C GLY A 209 18.36 50.49 -0.25
N THR A 210 18.24 50.41 1.08
CA THR A 210 19.24 49.80 1.96
C THR A 210 19.04 48.28 2.08
N GLU A 211 20.13 47.50 2.13
CA GLU A 211 20.06 46.04 2.27
C GLU A 211 19.32 45.61 3.56
N SER A 212 19.65 46.23 4.70
CA SER A 212 19.00 45.96 5.99
C SER A 212 17.52 46.34 5.99
N GLY A 213 17.16 47.49 5.42
CA GLY A 213 15.77 47.95 5.34
C GLY A 213 14.93 47.12 4.38
N ARG A 214 15.47 46.75 3.21
CA ARG A 214 14.85 45.79 2.28
C ARG A 214 14.57 44.46 2.95
N THR A 215 15.60 43.89 3.58
CA THR A 215 15.50 42.59 4.28
C THR A 215 14.44 42.65 5.39
N TYR A 216 14.40 43.73 6.17
CA TYR A 216 13.41 43.93 7.22
C TYR A 216 11.99 44.05 6.66
N ILE A 217 11.77 44.91 5.65
CA ILE A 217 10.45 45.18 5.06
C ILE A 217 9.88 43.93 4.37
N VAL A 218 10.68 43.26 3.52
CA VAL A 218 10.25 42.01 2.85
C VAL A 218 9.94 40.92 3.88
N ARG A 219 10.76 40.77 4.92
CA ARG A 219 10.52 39.78 5.98
C ARG A 219 9.27 40.11 6.80
N LEU A 220 9.04 41.38 7.13
CA LEU A 220 7.88 41.81 7.93
C LEU A 220 6.57 41.49 7.20
N PHE A 221 6.39 42.00 5.98
CA PHE A 221 5.16 41.77 5.22
C PHE A 221 5.02 40.30 4.77
N GLY A 222 6.12 39.60 4.48
CA GLY A 222 6.10 38.17 4.19
C GLY A 222 5.71 37.27 5.38
N VAL A 223 6.09 37.64 6.61
CA VAL A 223 5.68 36.92 7.84
C VAL A 223 4.21 37.20 8.17
N LEU A 224 3.77 38.46 8.10
CA LEU A 224 2.38 38.83 8.35
C LEU A 224 1.44 38.21 7.31
N GLY A 225 1.82 38.25 6.03
CA GLY A 225 1.07 37.62 4.95
C GLY A 225 0.93 36.11 5.12
N ARG A 226 2.05 35.42 5.36
CA ARG A 226 2.05 33.97 5.60
C ARG A 226 1.20 33.55 6.80
N LYS A 227 1.12 34.38 7.84
CA LYS A 227 0.23 34.11 8.98
C LYS A 227 -1.23 34.05 8.52
N LEU A 228 -1.70 35.05 7.76
CA LEU A 228 -3.08 35.08 7.25
C LEU A 228 -3.37 33.90 6.30
N GLU A 229 -2.42 33.53 5.45
CA GLU A 229 -2.53 32.34 4.59
C GLU A 229 -2.69 31.04 5.41
N LEU A 230 -1.91 30.88 6.48
CA LEU A 230 -1.98 29.71 7.37
C LEU A 230 -3.27 29.69 8.20
N ASP A 231 -3.67 30.82 8.78
CA ASP A 231 -4.90 30.93 9.57
C ASP A 231 -6.13 30.59 8.69
N ARG A 232 -6.14 31.04 7.42
CA ARG A 232 -7.19 30.69 6.45
C ARG A 232 -7.19 29.18 6.11
N GLN A 233 -6.01 28.60 5.86
CA GLN A 233 -5.87 27.15 5.60
C GLN A 233 -6.31 26.29 6.78
N ILE A 234 -6.02 26.70 8.03
CA ILE A 234 -6.46 26.02 9.25
C ILE A 234 -7.99 26.07 9.39
N ALA A 235 -8.62 27.21 9.11
CA ALA A 235 -10.07 27.35 9.12
C ALA A 235 -10.75 26.46 8.07
N ASP A 236 -10.22 26.41 6.84
CA ASP A 236 -10.74 25.54 5.78
C ASP A 236 -10.57 24.05 6.10
N MET A 237 -9.40 23.66 6.62
CA MET A 237 -9.15 22.29 7.04
C MET A 237 -10.08 21.86 8.17
N SER A 238 -10.31 22.74 9.16
CA SER A 238 -11.25 22.49 10.27
C SER A 238 -12.69 22.32 9.78
N SER A 239 -13.14 23.18 8.85
CA SER A 239 -14.49 23.08 8.25
C SER A 239 -14.66 21.80 7.43
N ALA A 240 -13.64 21.41 6.66
CA ALA A 240 -13.65 20.15 5.91
C ALA A 240 -13.67 18.94 6.86
N MET A 241 -12.85 18.95 7.91
CA MET A 241 -12.74 17.86 8.89
C MET A 241 -14.05 17.63 9.65
N SER A 242 -14.77 18.69 10.03
CA SER A 242 -16.13 18.57 10.61
C SER A 242 -17.09 17.84 9.66
N LYS A 243 -17.12 18.23 8.38
CA LYS A 243 -18.00 17.60 7.37
C LYS A 243 -17.64 16.13 7.13
N TYR A 244 -16.36 15.76 7.24
CA TYR A 244 -15.94 14.36 7.17
C TYR A 244 -16.37 13.55 8.40
N MET A 245 -16.31 14.12 9.61
CA MET A 245 -16.77 13.45 10.83
C MET A 245 -18.29 13.20 10.82
N ASP A 246 -19.08 14.18 10.34
CA ASP A 246 -20.53 14.02 10.17
C ASP A 246 -20.86 12.92 9.16
N ALA A 247 -20.15 12.88 8.02
CA ALA A 247 -20.31 11.84 7.01
C ALA A 247 -19.92 10.44 7.53
N GLU A 248 -18.81 10.33 8.29
CA GLU A 248 -18.36 9.07 8.89
C GLU A 248 -19.38 8.51 9.89
N ALA A 249 -20.03 9.38 10.67
CA ALA A 249 -21.08 8.98 11.62
C ALA A 249 -22.32 8.39 10.89
N VAL A 250 -22.75 9.01 9.78
CA VAL A 250 -23.84 8.48 8.94
C VAL A 250 -23.46 7.12 8.33
N LEU A 251 -22.26 7.00 7.76
CA LEU A 251 -21.76 5.76 7.16
C LEU A 251 -21.63 4.61 8.16
N LYS A 252 -21.21 4.88 9.41
CA LYS A 252 -21.16 3.85 10.48
C LYS A 252 -22.54 3.33 10.85
N ASN A 253 -23.55 4.21 10.91
CA ASN A 253 -24.93 3.79 11.16
C ASN A 253 -25.50 2.97 9.98
N GLU A 254 -25.20 3.33 8.74
CA GLU A 254 -25.59 2.50 7.58
C GLU A 254 -24.90 1.12 7.59
N LEU A 255 -23.62 1.06 7.95
CA LEU A 255 -22.89 -0.20 8.08
C LEU A 255 -23.51 -1.11 9.14
N ALA A 256 -23.75 -0.59 10.35
CA ALA A 256 -24.41 -1.35 11.42
C ALA A 256 -25.81 -1.86 11.02
N MET A 257 -26.60 -1.09 10.27
CA MET A 257 -27.88 -1.54 9.74
C MET A 257 -27.71 -2.65 8.68
N ARG A 258 -26.69 -2.57 7.83
CA ARG A 258 -26.39 -3.61 6.82
C ARG A 258 -25.85 -4.89 7.46
N ASP A 259 -24.98 -4.81 8.46
CA ASP A 259 -24.44 -5.96 9.17
C ASP A 259 -25.56 -6.71 9.93
N ASN A 260 -26.46 -5.98 10.58
CA ASN A 260 -27.67 -6.57 11.16
C ASN A 260 -28.54 -7.28 10.10
N LYS A 261 -28.68 -6.69 8.90
CA LYS A 261 -29.45 -7.32 7.81
C LYS A 261 -28.75 -8.55 7.23
N ILE A 262 -27.41 -8.54 7.14
CA ILE A 262 -26.59 -9.67 6.73
C ILE A 262 -26.73 -10.82 7.72
N ASN A 263 -26.68 -10.55 9.03
CA ASN A 263 -26.89 -11.56 10.07
C ASN A 263 -28.30 -12.16 10.03
N GLU A 264 -29.32 -11.33 9.79
CA GLU A 264 -30.70 -11.81 9.60
C GLU A 264 -30.83 -12.72 8.35
N LEU A 265 -30.17 -12.35 7.24
CA LEU A 265 -30.14 -13.16 6.02
C LEU A 265 -29.35 -14.47 6.21
N PHE A 266 -28.25 -14.47 6.97
CA PHE A 266 -27.54 -15.71 7.33
C PHE A 266 -28.39 -16.64 8.18
N ALA A 267 -29.13 -16.11 9.16
CA ALA A 267 -30.07 -16.91 9.96
C ALA A 267 -31.20 -17.51 9.10
N GLN A 268 -31.75 -16.72 8.16
CA GLN A 268 -32.75 -17.21 7.19
C GLN A 268 -32.17 -18.26 6.24
N ASN A 269 -30.92 -18.10 5.78
CA ASN A 269 -30.27 -19.08 4.91
C ASN A 269 -29.97 -20.39 5.66
N ALA A 270 -29.53 -20.32 6.92
CA ALA A 270 -29.34 -21.50 7.76
C ALA A 270 -30.66 -22.26 8.02
N GLU A 271 -31.78 -21.56 8.13
CA GLU A 271 -33.12 -22.16 8.19
C GLU A 271 -33.50 -22.86 6.87
N VAL A 272 -33.23 -22.23 5.71
CA VAL A 272 -33.50 -22.83 4.39
C VAL A 272 -32.62 -24.06 4.14
N MET A 273 -31.33 -23.99 4.46
CA MET A 273 -30.40 -25.13 4.32
C MET A 273 -30.84 -26.32 5.18
N ARG A 274 -31.27 -26.09 6.43
CA ARG A 274 -31.78 -27.17 7.29
C ARG A 274 -33.07 -27.79 6.76
N ARG A 275 -33.95 -27.01 6.12
CA ARG A 275 -35.14 -27.52 5.42
C ARG A 275 -34.78 -28.29 4.16
N LEU A 276 -33.73 -27.88 3.44
CA LEU A 276 -33.22 -28.60 2.28
C LEU A 276 -32.62 -29.95 2.69
N GLU A 277 -31.80 -30.01 3.74
CA GLU A 277 -31.26 -31.27 4.30
C GLU A 277 -32.37 -32.24 4.71
N VAL A 278 -33.42 -31.74 5.37
CA VAL A 278 -34.61 -32.56 5.71
C VAL A 278 -35.31 -33.05 4.44
N ALA A 279 -35.53 -32.20 3.45
CA ALA A 279 -36.16 -32.57 2.19
C ALA A 279 -35.31 -33.54 1.33
N GLU A 280 -33.98 -33.44 1.38
CA GLU A 280 -33.06 -34.37 0.72
C GLU A 280 -33.01 -35.73 1.43
N SER A 281 -33.07 -35.74 2.77
CA SER A 281 -33.23 -36.96 3.56
C SER A 281 -34.57 -37.64 3.25
N GLU A 282 -35.67 -36.87 3.19
CA GLU A 282 -36.99 -37.38 2.78
C GLU A 282 -36.97 -37.91 1.34
N ARG A 283 -36.38 -37.18 0.39
CA ARG A 283 -36.20 -37.63 -1.01
C ARG A 283 -35.44 -38.95 -1.06
N THR A 284 -34.33 -39.07 -0.33
CA THR A 284 -33.50 -40.29 -0.28
C THR A 284 -34.29 -41.46 0.34
N ALA A 285 -35.08 -41.19 1.39
CA ALA A 285 -35.97 -42.19 1.99
C ALA A 285 -37.16 -42.56 1.08
N PHE A 286 -37.60 -41.67 0.19
CA PHE A 286 -38.58 -41.97 -0.86
C PHE A 286 -37.95 -42.78 -2.01
N GLU A 287 -36.75 -42.43 -2.47
CA GLU A 287 -36.01 -43.16 -3.50
C GLU A 287 -35.67 -44.59 -3.04
N SER A 288 -35.28 -44.77 -1.78
CA SER A 288 -35.10 -46.10 -1.17
C SER A 288 -36.43 -46.89 -1.10
N ARG A 289 -37.55 -46.24 -0.77
CA ARG A 289 -38.89 -46.88 -0.82
C ARG A 289 -39.35 -47.21 -2.24
N ILE A 290 -39.01 -46.38 -3.22
CA ILE A 290 -39.26 -46.64 -4.64
C ILE A 290 -38.41 -47.82 -5.12
N ALA A 291 -37.13 -47.90 -4.72
CA ALA A 291 -36.26 -49.03 -5.02
C ALA A 291 -36.74 -50.35 -4.37
N ASP A 292 -37.19 -50.32 -3.10
CA ASP A 292 -37.85 -51.44 -2.44
C ASP A 292 -39.16 -51.82 -3.12
N MET A 293 -39.98 -50.84 -3.55
CA MET A 293 -41.17 -51.10 -4.36
C MET A 293 -40.85 -51.72 -5.73
N TYR A 294 -39.79 -51.31 -6.42
CA TYR A 294 -39.34 -51.94 -7.67
C TYR A 294 -38.78 -53.34 -7.44
N GLY A 295 -38.04 -53.57 -6.36
CA GLY A 295 -37.60 -54.90 -5.94
C GLY A 295 -38.78 -55.84 -5.66
N ARG A 296 -39.82 -55.33 -4.98
CA ARG A 296 -41.08 -56.05 -4.78
C ARG A 296 -41.88 -56.21 -6.07
N LEU A 297 -41.84 -55.25 -6.99
CA LEU A 297 -42.52 -55.35 -8.29
C LEU A 297 -41.92 -56.50 -9.12
N ASN A 298 -40.59 -56.58 -9.19
CA ASN A 298 -39.89 -57.70 -9.84
C ASN A 298 -40.14 -59.04 -9.14
N TYR A 299 -40.38 -59.04 -7.82
CA TYR A 299 -40.80 -60.25 -7.07
C TYR A 299 -42.25 -60.66 -7.39
N PHE A 300 -43.14 -59.71 -7.69
CA PHE A 300 -44.56 -59.96 -8.03
C PHE A 300 -44.86 -60.07 -9.52
N GLU A 301 -43.90 -59.85 -10.42
CA GLU A 301 -44.04 -60.08 -11.87
C GLU A 301 -44.31 -61.55 -12.25
N ASN A 302 -44.25 -62.48 -11.29
CA ASN A 302 -44.47 -63.90 -11.49
C ASN A 302 -45.89 -64.42 -11.17
N GLN A 303 -46.86 -63.56 -10.81
CA GLN A 303 -48.27 -63.95 -10.63
C GLN A 303 -49.23 -62.84 -11.10
N GLY A 304 -49.98 -63.09 -12.18
CA GLY A 304 -50.88 -62.11 -12.78
C GLY A 304 -52.31 -62.14 -12.23
N GLU A 305 -52.78 -61.02 -11.70
CA GLU A 305 -54.18 -60.54 -11.85
C GLU A 305 -54.42 -59.10 -11.31
N LEU A 306 -53.48 -58.50 -10.59
CA LEU A 306 -53.69 -57.21 -9.89
C LEU A 306 -53.50 -55.92 -10.72
N ASN A 307 -53.52 -56.00 -12.06
CA ASN A 307 -53.13 -54.87 -12.93
C ASN A 307 -54.27 -53.89 -13.33
N ARG A 308 -55.55 -54.19 -13.05
CA ARG A 308 -56.67 -53.29 -13.42
C ARG A 308 -57.02 -52.22 -12.38
N LEU A 309 -56.79 -52.48 -11.09
CA LEU A 309 -57.18 -51.54 -10.01
C LEU A 309 -56.19 -50.38 -9.78
N LYS A 310 -54.94 -50.49 -10.24
CA LYS A 310 -53.90 -49.45 -10.00
C LYS A 310 -53.87 -48.32 -11.05
N GLN A 311 -54.37 -48.55 -12.27
CA GLN A 311 -54.39 -47.53 -13.33
C GLN A 311 -55.32 -46.34 -13.05
N ALA A 312 -56.35 -46.51 -12.20
CA ALA A 312 -57.22 -45.41 -11.80
C ALA A 312 -56.50 -44.41 -10.88
N LYS A 313 -55.83 -44.91 -9.84
CA LYS A 313 -55.24 -44.09 -8.78
C LYS A 313 -54.09 -43.18 -9.25
N TRP A 314 -53.31 -43.64 -10.23
CA TRP A 314 -52.19 -42.87 -10.78
C TRP A 314 -52.58 -41.74 -11.75
N LYS A 315 -53.83 -41.69 -12.23
CA LYS A 315 -54.29 -40.53 -13.03
C LYS A 315 -54.54 -39.30 -12.14
N ASP A 316 -55.06 -39.50 -10.93
CA ASP A 316 -55.39 -38.41 -10.02
C ASP A 316 -54.12 -37.71 -9.48
N GLU A 317 -53.07 -38.48 -9.14
CA GLU A 317 -51.78 -37.96 -8.68
C GLU A 317 -51.06 -37.14 -9.77
N GLN A 318 -51.16 -37.53 -11.06
CA GLN A 318 -50.61 -36.72 -12.17
C GLN A 318 -51.33 -35.38 -12.36
N ILE A 319 -52.64 -35.30 -12.07
CA ILE A 319 -53.41 -34.05 -12.18
C ILE A 319 -52.97 -33.07 -11.09
N ILE A 320 -52.74 -33.55 -9.87
CA ILE A 320 -52.27 -32.74 -8.73
C ILE A 320 -50.88 -32.16 -9.00
N LEU A 321 -49.93 -32.98 -9.46
CA LEU A 321 -48.56 -32.53 -9.77
C LEU A 321 -48.52 -31.50 -10.92
N ARG A 322 -49.36 -31.65 -11.95
CA ARG A 322 -49.48 -30.66 -13.03
C ARG A 322 -50.06 -29.33 -12.54
N SER A 323 -51.00 -29.36 -11.59
CA SER A 323 -51.54 -28.15 -10.95
C SER A 323 -50.47 -27.39 -10.16
N GLN A 324 -49.66 -28.09 -9.37
CA GLN A 324 -48.57 -27.49 -8.59
C GLN A 324 -47.49 -26.86 -9.48
N LEU A 325 -47.09 -27.54 -10.57
CA LEU A 325 -46.12 -27.00 -11.53
C LEU A 325 -46.64 -25.75 -12.24
N ALA A 326 -47.93 -25.72 -12.60
CA ALA A 326 -48.55 -24.54 -13.20
C ALA A 326 -48.56 -23.33 -12.23
N GLN A 327 -48.84 -23.55 -10.94
CA GLN A 327 -48.78 -22.48 -9.93
C GLN A 327 -47.36 -21.94 -9.71
N ALA A 328 -46.33 -22.79 -9.78
CA ALA A 328 -44.93 -22.36 -9.68
C ALA A 328 -44.54 -21.44 -10.85
N LEU A 329 -44.81 -21.86 -12.09
CA LEU A 329 -44.54 -21.07 -13.29
C LEU A 329 -45.32 -19.74 -13.32
N GLN A 330 -46.55 -19.72 -12.79
CA GLN A 330 -47.35 -18.50 -12.71
C GLN A 330 -46.77 -17.50 -11.68
N ARG A 331 -46.19 -17.96 -10.56
CA ARG A 331 -45.48 -17.10 -9.61
C ARG A 331 -44.20 -16.51 -10.21
N GLU A 332 -43.43 -17.32 -10.94
CA GLU A 332 -42.25 -16.87 -11.67
C GLU A 332 -42.59 -15.78 -12.70
N ALA A 333 -43.67 -15.97 -13.46
CA ALA A 333 -44.14 -14.99 -14.45
C ALA A 333 -44.53 -13.64 -13.80
N VAL A 334 -45.15 -13.66 -12.62
CA VAL A 334 -45.49 -12.44 -11.84
C VAL A 334 -44.23 -11.74 -11.34
N LEU A 335 -43.27 -12.46 -10.76
CA LEU A 335 -41.96 -11.91 -10.34
C LEU A 335 -41.23 -11.25 -11.52
N ASN A 336 -41.18 -11.93 -12.67
CA ASN A 336 -40.59 -11.38 -13.89
C ASN A 336 -41.38 -10.19 -14.48
N ALA A 337 -42.69 -10.07 -14.22
CA ALA A 337 -43.47 -8.87 -14.58
C ALA A 337 -43.10 -7.68 -13.68
N SER A 338 -43.12 -7.84 -12.36
CA SER A 338 -42.73 -6.79 -11.40
C SER A 338 -41.28 -6.33 -11.58
N MET A 339 -40.36 -7.25 -11.90
CA MET A 339 -38.97 -6.88 -12.17
C MET A 339 -38.83 -6.03 -13.46
N ARG A 340 -39.63 -6.32 -14.50
CA ARG A 340 -39.71 -5.47 -15.71
C ARG A 340 -40.33 -4.12 -15.44
N GLU A 341 -41.31 -4.03 -14.53
CA GLU A 341 -41.96 -2.79 -14.12
C GLU A 341 -40.98 -1.85 -13.38
N ILE A 342 -40.18 -2.40 -12.47
CA ILE A 342 -39.08 -1.69 -11.79
C ILE A 342 -38.04 -1.18 -12.82
N LEU A 343 -37.63 -2.02 -13.77
CA LEU A 343 -36.68 -1.65 -14.83
C LEU A 343 -37.25 -0.64 -15.86
N ALA A 344 -38.57 -0.60 -16.03
CA ALA A 344 -39.26 0.35 -16.90
C ALA A 344 -39.48 1.72 -16.24
N SER A 345 -39.49 1.78 -14.90
CA SER A 345 -39.73 3.00 -14.11
C SER A 345 -38.75 4.13 -14.42
N THR A 346 -39.23 5.38 -14.30
CA THR A 346 -38.48 6.58 -14.67
C THR A 346 -37.26 6.84 -13.77
N SER A 347 -37.28 6.42 -12.51
CA SER A 347 -36.13 6.50 -11.60
C SER A 347 -34.94 5.65 -12.04
N TRP A 348 -35.19 4.48 -12.66
CA TRP A 348 -34.12 3.61 -13.16
C TRP A 348 -33.46 4.15 -14.45
N LYS A 349 -34.21 4.92 -15.25
CA LYS A 349 -33.72 5.54 -16.50
C LYS A 349 -32.97 6.86 -16.26
N VAL A 350 -33.35 7.65 -15.24
CA VAL A 350 -32.70 8.93 -14.90
C VAL A 350 -31.31 8.75 -14.26
N SER A 351 -31.08 7.66 -13.54
CA SER A 351 -29.79 7.36 -12.86
C SER A 351 -28.70 6.79 -13.79
N ARG A 352 -28.88 6.84 -15.11
CA ARG A 352 -27.96 6.24 -16.10
C ARG A 352 -26.70 7.09 -16.40
N PRO A 353 -26.74 8.43 -16.49
CA PRO A 353 -25.55 9.26 -16.66
C PRO A 353 -24.63 9.26 -15.43
N VAL A 354 -25.23 9.27 -14.23
CA VAL A 354 -24.49 9.25 -12.94
C VAL A 354 -23.68 7.95 -12.79
N ARG A 355 -24.23 6.82 -13.25
CA ARG A 355 -23.55 5.52 -13.28
C ARG A 355 -22.48 5.39 -14.38
N TRP A 356 -22.46 6.28 -15.37
CA TRP A 356 -21.44 6.33 -16.43
C TRP A 356 -20.29 7.29 -16.09
N ALA A 357 -20.58 8.43 -15.46
CA ALA A 357 -19.59 9.42 -15.05
C ALA A 357 -18.71 8.96 -13.86
N GLY A 358 -19.27 8.16 -12.95
CA GLY A 358 -18.54 7.65 -11.77
C GLY A 358 -17.35 6.73 -12.10
N ALA A 359 -17.25 6.22 -13.33
CA ALA A 359 -16.22 5.28 -13.75
C ALA A 359 -14.93 5.92 -14.32
N ARG A 360 -14.79 7.26 -14.33
CA ARG A 360 -13.68 7.90 -15.07
C ARG A 360 -12.97 9.12 -14.44
N VAL A 361 -13.32 9.57 -13.23
CA VAL A 361 -12.61 10.68 -12.55
C VAL A 361 -11.56 10.13 -11.59
N ALA A 362 -10.49 9.59 -12.18
CA ALA A 362 -9.65 8.59 -11.53
C ALA A 362 -8.16 8.66 -11.91
N ASN A 363 -7.60 9.85 -12.24
CA ASN A 363 -6.18 9.93 -12.66
C ASN A 363 -5.53 11.35 -12.70
N ILE A 364 -5.58 12.16 -11.63
CA ILE A 364 -4.76 13.40 -11.53
C ILE A 364 -4.14 13.61 -10.13
N ARG A 365 -3.47 12.60 -9.58
CA ARG A 365 -2.61 12.74 -8.37
C ARG A 365 -1.18 12.21 -8.56
N SER A 366 -0.96 11.38 -9.57
CA SER A 366 0.28 10.67 -9.92
C SER A 366 1.46 11.57 -10.28
N VAL A 367 1.21 12.71 -10.93
CA VAL A 367 2.27 13.53 -11.59
C VAL A 367 3.09 14.36 -10.60
N ARG A 368 2.51 14.77 -9.46
CA ARG A 368 3.15 15.73 -8.52
C ARG A 368 4.29 15.13 -7.67
N ARG A 369 4.45 13.79 -7.62
CA ARG A 369 5.45 13.12 -6.78
C ARG A 369 6.86 12.98 -7.40
N LEU A 370 7.05 13.31 -8.68
CA LEU A 370 8.33 13.10 -9.40
C LEU A 370 9.24 14.34 -9.51
N PHE A 371 8.74 15.55 -9.30
CA PHE A 371 9.52 16.79 -9.54
C PHE A 371 10.64 17.07 -8.53
N GLY A 372 10.51 16.59 -7.28
CA GLY A 372 11.44 16.88 -6.19
C GLY A 372 12.86 16.30 -6.38
N PRO A 373 13.02 14.98 -6.61
CA PRO A 373 14.32 14.36 -6.83
C PRO A 373 15.01 14.87 -8.11
N ALA A 374 14.23 15.06 -9.18
CA ALA A 374 14.74 15.49 -10.49
C ALA A 374 15.40 16.88 -10.45
N SER A 375 14.82 17.83 -9.70
CA SER A 375 15.36 19.19 -9.60
C SER A 375 16.75 19.23 -8.94
N LYS A 376 17.02 18.34 -7.96
CA LYS A 376 18.29 18.33 -7.23
C LYS A 376 19.45 17.74 -8.03
N ALA A 377 19.28 16.62 -8.74
CA ALA A 377 20.40 16.02 -9.48
C ALA A 377 20.73 16.75 -10.80
N ALA A 378 19.89 17.68 -11.26
CA ALA A 378 20.16 18.54 -12.41
C ALA A 378 21.02 19.78 -12.06
N GLY A 379 21.30 20.03 -10.78
CA GLY A 379 21.89 21.29 -10.31
C GLY A 379 20.90 22.45 -10.18
N GLY A 380 19.60 22.16 -10.07
CA GLY A 380 18.53 23.15 -9.83
C GLY A 380 17.48 23.20 -10.93
N PRO A 381 16.30 23.81 -10.65
CA PRO A 381 15.12 23.72 -11.52
C PRO A 381 15.31 24.37 -12.89
N LEU A 382 16.10 25.44 -13.01
CA LEU A 382 16.42 26.09 -14.28
C LEU A 382 17.34 25.25 -15.19
N SER A 383 18.21 24.42 -14.60
CA SER A 383 19.05 23.46 -15.33
C SER A 383 18.21 22.27 -15.77
N LEU A 384 17.36 21.74 -14.88
CA LEU A 384 16.40 20.70 -15.24
C LEU A 384 15.50 21.17 -16.38
N VAL A 385 14.84 22.33 -16.27
CA VAL A 385 13.98 22.88 -17.32
C VAL A 385 14.76 23.11 -18.63
N ARG A 386 16.00 23.61 -18.61
CA ARG A 386 16.80 23.72 -19.84
C ARG A 386 17.13 22.36 -20.46
N THR A 387 17.52 21.36 -19.68
CA THR A 387 17.79 20.00 -20.19
C THR A 387 16.51 19.34 -20.71
N VAL A 388 15.40 19.48 -19.97
CA VAL A 388 14.06 18.99 -20.31
C VAL A 388 13.55 19.65 -21.59
N SER A 389 13.59 20.98 -21.71
CA SER A 389 13.15 21.71 -22.90
C SER A 389 14.06 21.47 -24.11
N LYS A 390 15.38 21.38 -23.93
CA LYS A 390 16.31 21.08 -25.03
C LYS A 390 16.09 19.66 -25.58
N VAL A 391 15.74 18.73 -24.70
CA VAL A 391 15.31 17.38 -25.05
C VAL A 391 13.94 17.42 -25.72
N ILE A 392 12.91 18.06 -25.16
CA ILE A 392 11.60 18.21 -25.82
C ILE A 392 11.74 18.83 -27.24
N MET A 393 12.66 19.77 -27.45
CA MET A 393 12.89 20.41 -28.75
C MET A 393 13.73 19.61 -29.75
N GLN A 394 14.61 18.70 -29.30
CA GLN A 394 15.46 17.87 -30.19
C GLN A 394 14.95 16.42 -30.33
N GLU A 395 14.14 15.99 -29.37
CA GLU A 395 13.85 14.59 -29.03
C GLU A 395 12.34 14.38 -28.69
N GLY A 396 11.52 15.42 -28.80
CA GLY A 396 10.11 15.37 -28.42
C GLY A 396 9.84 15.03 -26.94
N ILE A 397 8.57 14.84 -26.60
CA ILE A 397 8.15 14.32 -25.28
C ILE A 397 8.67 12.87 -25.09
N SER A 398 8.95 12.18 -26.20
CA SER A 398 9.59 10.88 -26.37
C SER A 398 10.94 10.74 -25.65
N GLY A 399 11.89 11.64 -25.94
CA GLY A 399 13.22 11.64 -25.34
C GLY A 399 13.22 12.18 -23.92
N LEU A 400 12.28 13.09 -23.59
CA LEU A 400 12.11 13.55 -22.21
C LEU A 400 11.73 12.39 -21.29
N LYS A 401 10.71 11.63 -21.70
CA LYS A 401 10.28 10.43 -21.01
C LYS A 401 11.34 9.30 -21.05
N ARG A 402 12.51 9.50 -21.69
CA ARG A 402 13.70 8.65 -21.52
C ARG A 402 14.85 9.23 -20.69
N ARG A 403 14.79 10.50 -20.29
CA ARG A 403 15.82 11.13 -19.43
C ARG A 403 15.41 11.41 -17.98
N ILE A 404 14.12 11.52 -17.65
CA ILE A 404 13.53 11.61 -16.27
C ILE A 404 13.87 10.41 -15.35
N VAL A 405 14.73 9.54 -15.83
CA VAL A 405 14.33 8.17 -16.08
C VAL A 405 15.62 7.34 -15.93
N ALA A 406 16.68 7.69 -16.69
CA ALA A 406 18.07 7.54 -16.23
C ALA A 406 18.39 8.33 -14.92
N PHE A 407 17.45 9.15 -14.44
CA PHE A 407 17.61 10.08 -13.31
C PHE A 407 17.48 9.42 -11.92
N ASP A 408 16.95 8.20 -11.86
CA ASP A 408 16.83 7.39 -10.63
C ASP A 408 18.20 6.87 -10.12
N GLN A 409 19.29 7.09 -10.87
CA GLN A 409 20.60 6.48 -10.61
C GLN A 409 21.64 7.40 -9.94
N SER A 410 21.39 8.72 -9.81
CA SER A 410 22.43 9.72 -9.53
C SER A 410 22.18 10.62 -8.30
N GLY A 411 22.47 10.09 -7.12
CA GLY A 411 23.27 10.82 -6.12
C GLY A 411 22.61 11.97 -5.33
N TYR A 412 21.93 11.61 -4.23
CA TYR A 412 21.90 12.45 -3.02
C TYR A 412 22.28 11.65 -1.75
N ALA A 413 23.23 10.72 -1.91
CA ALA A 413 23.82 9.90 -0.83
C ALA A 413 25.36 9.99 -0.80
N ALA A 414 25.96 10.98 -1.47
CA ALA A 414 27.40 11.09 -1.67
C ALA A 414 27.93 12.47 -1.25
N ARG A 415 27.96 12.74 0.06
CA ARG A 415 28.88 13.68 0.77
C ARG A 415 28.56 13.75 2.27
N LEU A 416 28.86 12.67 2.99
CA LEU A 416 29.15 12.67 4.44
C LEU A 416 29.95 11.39 4.75
N PHE A 417 31.20 11.34 4.28
CA PHE A 417 32.14 10.25 4.60
C PHE A 417 33.56 10.78 4.78
N ALA A 418 34.06 10.67 6.02
CA ALA A 418 35.46 10.59 6.42
C ALA A 418 35.53 10.32 7.94
N VAL A 419 36.26 9.35 8.51
CA VAL A 419 36.83 8.07 8.00
C VAL A 419 36.68 6.99 9.14
N PRO A 420 37.40 5.84 9.30
CA PRO A 420 36.73 4.56 9.62
C PRO A 420 37.15 3.88 10.95
N THR A 421 36.44 2.81 11.37
CA THR A 421 37.02 1.51 11.85
C THR A 421 35.90 0.43 11.94
N PRO A 422 36.20 -0.89 12.04
CA PRO A 422 35.43 -1.90 11.30
C PRO A 422 34.65 -2.92 12.15
N GLY A 423 33.66 -3.56 11.51
CA GLY A 423 33.13 -4.86 11.93
C GLY A 423 31.61 -5.00 11.81
N GLN A 424 31.17 -6.18 11.33
CA GLN A 424 29.81 -6.74 11.42
C GLN A 424 28.72 -6.11 10.52
N ALA A 425 27.70 -6.93 10.23
CA ALA A 425 26.98 -6.89 8.96
C ALA A 425 25.83 -5.87 8.92
N ARG A 426 25.86 -4.97 7.91
CA ARG A 426 24.75 -4.06 7.63
C ARG A 426 23.62 -4.78 6.89
N ILE A 427 22.46 -4.95 7.52
CA ILE A 427 21.20 -5.12 6.79
C ILE A 427 20.69 -3.73 6.36
N HIS A 428 21.42 -3.13 5.44
CA HIS A 428 20.88 -2.11 4.54
C HIS A 428 20.83 -2.77 3.17
N TYR A 429 19.63 -2.99 2.62
CA TYR A 429 19.43 -3.53 1.29
C TYR A 429 19.73 -2.47 0.22
N THR A 430 20.97 -1.98 0.18
CA THR A 430 21.54 -1.41 -1.04
C THR A 430 21.66 -2.53 -2.05
N LEU A 431 20.85 -2.47 -3.11
CA LEU A 431 21.11 -3.23 -4.33
C LEU A 431 22.52 -2.88 -4.82
N ASP A 432 23.40 -3.86 -4.91
CA ASP A 432 24.67 -3.68 -5.58
C ASP A 432 24.41 -3.31 -7.05
N ARG A 433 25.16 -2.33 -7.57
CA ARG A 433 25.02 -1.93 -8.98
C ARG A 433 25.40 -3.11 -9.87
N ARG A 434 24.42 -3.61 -10.63
CA ARG A 434 24.57 -4.70 -11.58
C ARG A 434 25.72 -4.41 -12.56
N SER A 435 26.67 -5.34 -12.65
CA SER A 435 27.73 -5.34 -13.67
C SER A 435 27.31 -6.02 -14.98
N ALA A 436 26.35 -6.95 -14.91
CA ALA A 436 25.86 -7.72 -16.04
C ALA A 436 25.16 -6.85 -17.11
N THR A 437 25.50 -7.10 -18.38
CA THR A 437 24.87 -6.42 -19.52
C THR A 437 23.49 -7.03 -19.81
N VAL A 438 22.51 -6.17 -20.06
CA VAL A 438 21.13 -6.60 -20.34
C VAL A 438 20.58 -5.90 -21.57
N ASP A 439 20.02 -6.66 -22.50
CA ASP A 439 19.26 -6.10 -23.63
C ASP A 439 17.76 -6.13 -23.30
N VAL A 440 17.05 -5.00 -23.43
CA VAL A 440 15.60 -4.93 -23.30
C VAL A 440 14.99 -4.85 -24.69
N ILE A 441 14.35 -5.94 -25.13
CA ILE A 441 13.64 -6.05 -26.40
C ILE A 441 12.18 -5.63 -26.20
N VAL A 442 11.71 -4.68 -27.02
CA VAL A 442 10.31 -4.29 -27.09
C VAL A 442 9.79 -4.47 -28.51
N CYS A 443 8.87 -5.41 -28.69
CA CYS A 443 8.19 -5.64 -29.96
C CYS A 443 6.98 -4.72 -30.08
N VAL A 444 6.89 -3.99 -31.20
CA VAL A 444 5.90 -2.93 -31.41
C VAL A 444 5.12 -3.18 -32.70
N HIS A 445 3.79 -3.09 -32.62
CA HIS A 445 2.91 -2.99 -33.77
C HIS A 445 1.81 -1.96 -33.48
N ASN A 446 2.03 -0.72 -33.92
CA ASN A 446 1.17 0.44 -33.64
C ASN A 446 0.94 0.66 -32.12
N ALA A 447 -0.17 1.31 -31.73
CA ALA A 447 -0.50 1.63 -30.33
C ALA A 447 0.43 2.68 -29.69
N LEU A 448 0.71 3.77 -30.42
CA LEU A 448 1.68 4.80 -30.04
C LEU A 448 1.62 5.26 -28.57
N SER A 449 0.44 5.49 -27.99
CA SER A 449 0.29 5.88 -26.58
C SER A 449 0.87 4.84 -25.61
N ASP A 450 0.64 3.56 -25.86
CA ASP A 450 1.10 2.47 -25.00
C ASP A 450 2.59 2.22 -25.21
N VAL A 451 3.04 2.19 -26.46
CA VAL A 451 4.46 2.14 -26.87
C VAL A 451 5.25 3.26 -26.20
N GLN A 452 4.70 4.48 -26.23
CA GLN A 452 5.25 5.63 -25.52
C GLN A 452 5.37 5.33 -24.04
N ASN A 453 4.30 4.92 -23.36
CA ASN A 453 4.32 4.68 -21.92
C ASN A 453 5.26 3.54 -21.51
N CYS A 454 5.31 2.44 -22.27
CA CYS A 454 6.23 1.32 -22.06
C CYS A 454 7.67 1.77 -22.19
N LEU A 455 8.09 2.22 -23.38
CA LEU A 455 9.47 2.58 -23.65
C LEU A 455 10.00 3.72 -22.78
N SER A 456 9.09 4.61 -22.37
CA SER A 456 9.36 5.63 -21.36
C SER A 456 9.63 5.01 -20.00
N SER A 457 8.71 4.17 -19.50
CA SER A 457 8.89 3.48 -18.23
C SER A 457 10.12 2.58 -18.22
N VAL A 458 10.52 2.01 -19.37
CA VAL A 458 11.71 1.17 -19.50
C VAL A 458 12.95 1.90 -19.04
N VAL A 459 13.23 3.10 -19.54
CA VAL A 459 14.43 3.80 -19.07
C VAL A 459 14.27 4.24 -17.59
N ALA A 460 13.05 4.10 -17.00
CA ALA A 460 12.44 4.57 -15.74
C ALA A 460 13.35 4.91 -14.55
N HIS A 461 14.28 4.04 -14.18
CA HIS A 461 14.01 2.82 -13.40
C HIS A 461 14.87 1.66 -13.87
N THR A 462 15.30 1.67 -15.15
CA THR A 462 16.35 0.77 -15.60
C THR A 462 17.70 1.46 -15.48
N LEU A 463 18.54 0.84 -14.66
CA LEU A 463 19.86 1.33 -14.36
C LEU A 463 20.86 0.73 -15.37
N PRO A 464 21.70 1.52 -16.08
CA PRO A 464 22.79 1.00 -16.90
C PRO A 464 23.79 0.16 -16.08
N PRO A 465 24.42 -0.88 -16.69
CA PRO A 465 24.55 -1.10 -18.14
C PRO A 465 23.42 -1.93 -18.77
N TYR A 466 22.63 -1.32 -19.65
CA TYR A 466 21.64 -2.00 -20.48
C TYR A 466 21.55 -1.33 -21.87
N ARG A 467 20.93 -2.02 -22.83
CA ARG A 467 20.67 -1.52 -24.20
C ARG A 467 19.22 -1.81 -24.58
N ILE A 468 18.59 -0.91 -25.34
CA ILE A 468 17.22 -1.10 -25.86
C ILE A 468 17.30 -1.66 -27.27
N ILE A 469 16.46 -2.64 -27.58
CA ILE A 469 16.24 -3.15 -28.94
C ILE A 469 14.74 -3.01 -29.20
N VAL A 470 14.35 -2.13 -30.12
CA VAL A 470 12.95 -2.04 -30.56
C VAL A 470 12.80 -2.83 -31.85
N VAL A 471 11.75 -3.65 -31.93
CA VAL A 471 11.39 -4.37 -33.16
C VAL A 471 10.04 -3.84 -33.64
N ASP A 472 10.08 -3.04 -34.71
CA ASP A 472 8.89 -2.49 -35.38
C ASP A 472 8.35 -3.51 -36.39
N ASP A 473 7.30 -4.24 -36.01
CA ASP A 473 6.65 -5.26 -36.83
C ASP A 473 5.63 -4.61 -37.78
N GLY A 474 6.11 -3.73 -38.68
CA GLY A 474 5.31 -3.07 -39.70
C GLY A 474 4.26 -2.09 -39.17
N SER A 475 4.62 -1.20 -38.25
CA SER A 475 3.73 -0.13 -37.77
C SER A 475 3.53 1.01 -38.78
N ASP A 476 2.42 1.71 -38.64
CA ASP A 476 2.02 2.88 -39.42
C ASP A 476 2.97 4.07 -39.21
N GLU A 477 2.96 5.03 -40.14
CA GLU A 477 3.88 6.18 -40.19
C GLU A 477 4.02 6.94 -38.86
N GLU A 478 2.94 7.14 -38.10
CA GLU A 478 2.98 7.86 -36.82
C GLU A 478 3.85 7.12 -35.79
N THR A 479 3.66 5.80 -35.65
CA THR A 479 4.44 4.97 -34.71
C THR A 479 5.86 4.77 -35.22
N LYS A 480 6.04 4.53 -36.52
CA LYS A 480 7.34 4.47 -37.21
C LYS A 480 8.19 5.72 -36.94
N ASN A 481 7.63 6.91 -37.13
CA ASN A 481 8.36 8.16 -37.01
C ASN A 481 8.75 8.40 -35.55
N TYR A 482 7.85 8.13 -34.61
CA TYR A 482 8.16 8.09 -33.18
C TYR A 482 9.30 7.11 -32.86
N LEU A 483 9.32 5.88 -33.41
CA LEU A 483 10.38 4.89 -33.12
C LEU A 483 11.75 5.24 -33.71
N ASN A 484 11.78 5.84 -34.90
CA ASN A 484 13.01 6.35 -35.53
C ASN A 484 13.60 7.52 -34.73
N GLU A 485 12.76 8.51 -34.42
CA GLU A 485 13.07 9.63 -33.56
C GLU A 485 13.56 9.11 -32.20
N PHE A 486 12.84 8.16 -31.62
CA PHE A 486 13.21 7.51 -30.37
C PHE A 486 14.64 6.90 -30.41
N ILE A 487 14.96 5.97 -31.31
CA ILE A 487 16.29 5.31 -31.27
C ILE A 487 17.45 6.30 -31.53
N ARG A 488 17.23 7.37 -32.31
CA ARG A 488 18.22 8.44 -32.56
C ARG A 488 18.69 9.17 -31.28
N GLU A 489 17.81 9.31 -30.29
CA GLU A 489 17.99 10.22 -29.14
C GLU A 489 18.77 9.61 -27.96
N GLN A 490 18.47 8.35 -27.65
CA GLN A 490 18.96 7.68 -26.42
C GLN A 490 19.76 6.42 -26.77
N GLY A 491 19.96 6.16 -28.06
CA GLY A 491 20.58 4.95 -28.58
C GLY A 491 19.71 3.71 -28.42
N GLY A 492 20.29 2.60 -28.86
CA GLY A 492 19.63 1.31 -28.99
C GLY A 492 19.74 0.77 -30.41
N VAL A 493 18.97 -0.26 -30.71
CA VAL A 493 18.86 -0.87 -32.04
C VAL A 493 17.40 -0.80 -32.47
N LEU A 494 17.14 -0.35 -33.70
CA LEU A 494 15.84 -0.52 -34.35
C LEU A 494 15.95 -1.66 -35.36
N VAL A 495 15.16 -2.71 -35.17
CA VAL A 495 14.90 -3.73 -36.18
C VAL A 495 13.51 -3.45 -36.75
N ARG A 496 13.34 -3.54 -38.07
CA ARG A 496 12.08 -3.21 -38.74
C ARG A 496 11.69 -4.31 -39.72
N HIS A 497 10.41 -4.66 -39.72
CA HIS A 497 9.77 -5.40 -40.81
C HIS A 497 8.92 -4.44 -41.66
N ASP A 498 8.86 -4.68 -42.97
CA ASP A 498 8.02 -3.89 -43.89
C ASP A 498 6.53 -4.21 -43.76
N VAL A 499 6.21 -5.43 -43.30
CA VAL A 499 4.86 -5.95 -43.08
C VAL A 499 4.85 -6.70 -41.75
N ALA A 500 3.76 -6.57 -41.00
CA ALA A 500 3.57 -7.28 -39.73
C ALA A 500 3.61 -8.80 -39.91
N GLN A 501 4.56 -9.46 -39.24
CA GLN A 501 4.76 -10.91 -39.29
C GLN A 501 4.15 -11.62 -38.07
N GLY A 502 3.97 -10.90 -36.96
CA GLY A 502 3.48 -11.41 -35.69
C GLY A 502 4.54 -11.40 -34.59
N TYR A 503 4.07 -11.41 -33.34
CA TYR A 503 4.91 -11.26 -32.14
C TYR A 503 6.08 -12.24 -32.10
N THR A 504 5.86 -13.52 -32.40
CA THR A 504 6.90 -14.58 -32.35
C THR A 504 8.09 -14.27 -33.26
N PHE A 505 7.83 -13.81 -34.48
CA PHE A 505 8.87 -13.42 -35.45
C PHE A 505 9.59 -12.15 -35.00
N ALA A 506 8.85 -11.13 -34.52
CA ALA A 506 9.43 -9.91 -33.99
C ALA A 506 10.32 -10.15 -32.76
N ALA A 507 9.86 -10.96 -31.80
CA ALA A 507 10.61 -11.34 -30.61
C ALA A 507 11.91 -12.07 -31.00
N ASN A 508 11.84 -13.05 -31.91
CA ASN A 508 13.03 -13.73 -32.39
C ASN A 508 14.01 -12.83 -33.17
N ALA A 509 13.51 -11.87 -33.96
CA ALA A 509 14.36 -10.87 -34.61
C ALA A 509 15.12 -10.01 -33.57
N GLY A 510 14.44 -9.61 -32.49
CA GLY A 510 15.07 -8.93 -31.35
C GLY A 510 16.10 -9.81 -30.63
N LEU A 511 15.78 -11.09 -30.37
CA LEU A 511 16.69 -12.04 -29.72
C LEU A 511 17.97 -12.28 -30.54
N ARG A 512 17.85 -12.34 -31.88
CA ARG A 512 18.98 -12.44 -32.81
C ARG A 512 19.87 -11.18 -32.82
N ALA A 513 19.28 -9.99 -32.65
CA ALA A 513 20.02 -8.72 -32.53
C ALA A 513 20.65 -8.50 -31.14
N SER A 514 20.24 -9.31 -30.16
CA SER A 514 20.66 -9.21 -28.76
C SER A 514 21.97 -9.98 -28.51
N ASN A 515 22.87 -9.39 -27.71
CA ASN A 515 24.14 -9.99 -27.27
C ASN A 515 24.43 -9.81 -25.76
N GLY A 516 23.53 -9.20 -24.98
CA GLY A 516 23.65 -9.08 -23.52
C GLY A 516 23.67 -10.44 -22.80
N GLN A 517 24.31 -10.47 -21.61
CA GLN A 517 24.34 -11.63 -20.71
C GLN A 517 22.94 -12.06 -20.26
N PHE A 518 22.06 -11.09 -20.06
CA PHE A 518 20.63 -11.29 -19.97
C PHE A 518 19.93 -10.56 -21.11
N VAL A 519 18.74 -11.02 -21.45
CA VAL A 519 17.83 -10.36 -22.39
C VAL A 519 16.43 -10.35 -21.80
N VAL A 520 15.69 -9.25 -21.98
CA VAL A 520 14.29 -9.17 -21.59
C VAL A 520 13.43 -9.05 -22.84
N LEU A 521 12.41 -9.90 -22.95
CA LEU A 521 11.27 -9.68 -23.82
C LEU A 521 10.22 -8.91 -23.03
N LEU A 522 9.82 -7.74 -23.50
CA LEU A 522 8.85 -6.87 -22.83
C LEU A 522 7.78 -6.42 -23.83
N ASN A 523 6.51 -6.61 -23.50
CA ASN A 523 5.41 -6.16 -24.34
C ASN A 523 5.29 -4.63 -24.36
N SER A 524 4.92 -4.07 -25.51
CA SER A 524 4.82 -2.63 -25.72
C SER A 524 3.68 -1.93 -24.96
N ASP A 525 2.81 -2.68 -24.28
CA ASP A 525 1.67 -2.18 -23.48
C ASP A 525 1.88 -2.38 -21.96
N THR A 526 3.14 -2.49 -21.53
CA THR A 526 3.52 -2.60 -20.13
C THR A 526 4.00 -1.28 -19.53
N VAL A 527 4.03 -1.18 -18.21
CA VAL A 527 4.68 -0.08 -17.46
C VAL A 527 5.50 -0.69 -16.33
N VAL A 528 6.83 -0.55 -16.40
CA VAL A 528 7.76 -1.06 -15.39
C VAL A 528 7.98 -0.06 -14.24
N SER A 529 8.49 -0.53 -13.11
CA SER A 529 8.73 0.28 -11.89
C SER A 529 10.21 0.38 -11.51
N ALA A 530 10.56 1.30 -10.62
CA ALA A 530 11.93 1.50 -10.11
C ALA A 530 12.65 0.18 -9.75
N GLN A 531 13.88 0.01 -10.28
CA GLN A 531 14.76 -1.13 -10.02
C GLN A 531 14.24 -2.50 -10.48
N TRP A 532 13.19 -2.55 -11.32
CA TRP A 532 12.61 -3.81 -11.81
C TRP A 532 13.67 -4.74 -12.42
N LEU A 533 14.55 -4.20 -13.29
CA LEU A 533 15.53 -4.98 -14.00
C LEU A 533 16.62 -5.53 -13.08
N ASP A 534 17.14 -4.70 -12.17
CA ASP A 534 18.15 -5.10 -11.19
C ASP A 534 17.62 -6.22 -10.28
N ARG A 535 16.36 -6.12 -9.84
CA ARG A 535 15.69 -7.14 -9.02
C ARG A 535 15.40 -8.44 -9.79
N MET A 536 15.03 -8.35 -11.08
CA MET A 536 14.88 -9.54 -11.93
C MET A 536 16.23 -10.24 -12.20
N VAL A 537 17.33 -9.48 -12.32
CA VAL A 537 18.68 -10.03 -12.42
C VAL A 537 19.17 -10.60 -11.08
N GLU A 538 18.86 -9.95 -9.95
CA GLU A 538 19.12 -10.49 -8.60
C GLU A 538 18.39 -11.84 -8.41
N CYS A 539 17.12 -11.90 -8.80
CA CYS A 539 16.35 -13.14 -8.86
C CYS A 539 17.07 -14.19 -9.73
N ALA A 540 17.46 -13.87 -10.96
CA ALA A 540 18.15 -14.78 -11.88
C ALA A 540 19.53 -15.24 -11.38
N ASN A 541 20.22 -14.44 -10.57
CA ASN A 541 21.52 -14.79 -9.99
C ASN A 541 21.44 -15.45 -8.62
N SER A 542 20.25 -15.54 -8.00
CA SER A 542 20.04 -16.24 -6.72
C SER A 542 20.33 -17.75 -6.79
N ASP A 543 20.30 -18.33 -8.00
CA ASP A 543 20.72 -19.70 -8.31
C ASP A 543 21.14 -19.72 -9.79
N ALA A 544 22.35 -20.20 -10.09
CA ALA A 544 22.87 -20.21 -11.46
C ALA A 544 22.00 -21.02 -12.44
N ARG A 545 21.16 -21.94 -11.94
CA ARG A 545 20.22 -22.73 -12.75
C ARG A 545 18.97 -21.96 -13.15
N ILE A 546 18.76 -20.72 -12.71
CA ILE A 546 17.61 -19.92 -13.17
C ILE A 546 17.90 -19.40 -14.57
N GLY A 547 17.20 -19.96 -15.54
CA GLY A 547 17.30 -19.58 -16.95
C GLY A 547 16.35 -18.44 -17.31
N MET A 548 15.17 -18.38 -16.68
CA MET A 548 14.12 -17.40 -16.98
C MET A 548 13.48 -16.82 -15.70
N VAL A 549 13.14 -15.53 -15.74
CA VAL A 549 12.48 -14.80 -14.65
C VAL A 549 11.32 -13.95 -15.17
N GLY A 550 10.16 -14.00 -14.51
CA GLY A 550 9.04 -13.10 -14.75
C GLY A 550 8.68 -12.25 -13.50
N PRO A 551 8.07 -11.07 -13.64
CA PRO A 551 7.62 -10.26 -12.51
C PRO A 551 6.16 -10.56 -12.12
N LEU A 552 5.68 -10.00 -11.01
CA LEU A 552 4.25 -9.97 -10.69
C LEU A 552 3.53 -8.85 -11.50
N SER A 553 2.22 -8.99 -11.72
CA SER A 553 1.44 -8.03 -12.52
C SER A 553 -0.02 -7.96 -12.07
N ASN A 554 -0.78 -6.98 -12.55
CA ASN A 554 -2.24 -6.97 -12.44
C ASN A 554 -2.89 -8.10 -13.26
N THR A 555 -2.37 -8.40 -14.44
CA THR A 555 -3.01 -9.34 -15.39
C THR A 555 -1.97 -10.17 -16.14
N ALA A 556 -1.57 -11.28 -15.52
CA ALA A 556 -0.52 -12.19 -16.02
C ALA A 556 -0.77 -13.65 -15.60
N SER A 557 -2.03 -14.09 -15.64
CA SER A 557 -2.45 -15.45 -15.26
C SER A 557 -1.97 -15.86 -13.85
N TRP A 558 -1.08 -16.86 -13.73
CA TRP A 558 -0.50 -17.29 -12.44
C TRP A 558 0.48 -16.29 -11.83
N GLN A 559 0.82 -15.17 -12.50
CA GLN A 559 1.56 -14.03 -11.95
C GLN A 559 0.62 -12.86 -11.53
N SER A 560 -0.69 -12.98 -11.72
CA SER A 560 -1.66 -11.93 -11.32
C SER A 560 -1.72 -11.72 -9.81
N ILE A 561 -1.77 -10.46 -9.38
CA ILE A 561 -1.93 -10.02 -7.99
C ILE A 561 -2.94 -8.84 -7.91
N PRO A 562 -3.65 -8.67 -6.78
CA PRO A 562 -3.71 -9.57 -5.63
C PRO A 562 -4.58 -10.82 -5.84
N LYS A 563 -5.44 -10.85 -6.87
CA LYS A 563 -6.32 -11.99 -7.20
C LYS A 563 -5.86 -12.70 -8.46
N ILE A 564 -6.10 -14.01 -8.52
CA ILE A 564 -5.87 -14.84 -9.72
C ILE A 564 -7.11 -14.83 -10.61
N PHE A 565 -8.28 -15.05 -9.99
CA PHE A 565 -9.58 -15.14 -10.66
C PHE A 565 -10.53 -14.04 -10.19
N ASP A 566 -11.49 -13.70 -11.05
CA ASP A 566 -12.62 -12.84 -10.72
C ASP A 566 -13.79 -13.62 -10.07
N GLU A 567 -14.94 -12.97 -9.91
CA GLU A 567 -16.16 -13.57 -9.34
C GLU A 567 -16.89 -14.55 -10.28
N HIS A 568 -16.47 -14.65 -11.53
CA HIS A 568 -17.00 -15.60 -12.52
C HIS A 568 -16.04 -16.77 -12.79
N GLY A 569 -14.81 -16.70 -12.26
CA GLY A 569 -13.78 -17.71 -12.42
C GLY A 569 -12.87 -17.52 -13.64
N ASP A 570 -12.97 -16.40 -14.37
CA ASP A 570 -11.99 -16.02 -15.40
C ASP A 570 -10.80 -15.27 -14.74
N TRP A 571 -9.72 -15.07 -15.48
CA TRP A 571 -8.52 -14.40 -15.00
C TRP A 571 -8.80 -12.95 -14.61
N SER A 572 -8.47 -12.58 -13.37
CA SER A 572 -8.70 -11.24 -12.88
C SER A 572 -7.76 -10.23 -13.54
N SER A 573 -8.33 -9.10 -13.97
CA SER A 573 -7.60 -7.96 -14.55
C SER A 573 -6.91 -7.06 -13.52
N ASN A 574 -7.26 -7.21 -12.23
CA ASN A 574 -6.80 -6.45 -11.07
C ASN A 574 -6.48 -4.97 -11.37
N PRO A 575 -7.44 -4.15 -11.83
CA PRO A 575 -7.19 -2.74 -12.14
C PRO A 575 -6.64 -2.03 -10.90
N LEU A 576 -5.62 -1.18 -11.11
CA LEU A 576 -5.11 -0.33 -10.02
C LEU A 576 -6.21 0.64 -9.58
N PRO A 577 -6.41 0.86 -8.26
CA PRO A 577 -7.33 1.87 -7.76
C PRO A 577 -7.03 3.27 -8.32
N PRO A 578 -8.05 4.13 -8.53
CA PRO A 578 -7.94 5.48 -9.09
C PRO A 578 -6.79 6.36 -8.56
N GLU A 579 -6.49 6.24 -7.29
CA GLU A 579 -5.47 7.00 -6.57
C GLU A 579 -4.09 6.31 -6.51
N MET A 580 -3.95 5.09 -7.04
CA MET A 580 -2.76 4.26 -6.91
C MET A 580 -1.93 4.22 -8.20
N THR A 581 -0.70 4.69 -8.11
CA THR A 581 0.29 4.58 -9.20
C THR A 581 0.95 3.20 -9.26
N VAL A 582 1.47 2.84 -10.43
CA VAL A 582 2.32 1.63 -10.63
C VAL A 582 3.48 1.59 -9.62
N SER A 583 4.09 2.75 -9.33
CA SER A 583 5.17 2.88 -8.33
C SER A 583 4.73 2.67 -6.89
N GLU A 584 3.47 2.95 -6.54
CA GLU A 584 2.92 2.67 -5.22
C GLU A 584 2.53 1.19 -5.07
N MET A 585 1.98 0.58 -6.12
CA MET A 585 1.79 -0.88 -6.14
C MET A 585 3.13 -1.62 -6.07
N ALA A 586 4.15 -1.18 -6.80
CA ALA A 586 5.50 -1.76 -6.71
C ALA A 586 6.09 -1.68 -5.30
N LYS A 587 5.88 -0.56 -4.58
CA LYS A 587 6.29 -0.44 -3.16
C LYS A 587 5.54 -1.42 -2.26
N ARG A 588 4.23 -1.63 -2.49
CA ARG A 588 3.43 -2.64 -1.76
C ARG A 588 3.93 -4.06 -2.02
N VAL A 589 4.28 -4.38 -3.26
CA VAL A 589 4.91 -5.66 -3.64
C VAL A 589 6.25 -5.84 -2.94
N ILE A 590 7.13 -4.85 -2.95
CA ILE A 590 8.41 -4.88 -2.20
C ILE A 590 8.17 -5.08 -0.69
N MET A 591 7.14 -4.45 -0.11
CA MET A 591 6.80 -4.58 1.32
C MET A 591 6.13 -5.91 1.71
N ALA A 592 5.49 -6.61 0.77
CA ALA A 592 4.90 -7.93 0.97
C ALA A 592 5.89 -9.07 0.69
N SER A 593 6.86 -8.80 -0.18
CA SER A 593 7.86 -9.76 -0.63
C SER A 593 8.88 -10.09 0.45
N ARG A 594 9.40 -11.31 0.36
CA ARG A 594 10.58 -11.77 1.10
C ARG A 594 11.77 -12.05 0.20
N ARG A 595 11.68 -11.73 -1.11
CA ARG A 595 12.64 -12.18 -2.14
C ARG A 595 12.82 -13.70 -2.11
N THR A 596 11.69 -14.40 -2.00
CA THR A 596 11.68 -15.86 -1.99
C THR A 596 11.76 -16.44 -3.40
N TYR A 597 11.67 -15.63 -4.45
CA TYR A 597 11.86 -16.03 -5.84
C TYR A 597 11.15 -17.34 -6.21
N PRO A 598 9.80 -17.40 -6.09
CA PRO A 598 9.00 -18.62 -6.30
C PRO A 598 9.41 -19.36 -7.57
N ARG A 599 9.73 -20.66 -7.46
CA ARG A 599 9.93 -21.50 -8.64
C ARG A 599 8.58 -21.86 -9.25
N VAL A 600 8.53 -21.85 -10.57
CA VAL A 600 7.33 -22.12 -11.38
C VAL A 600 7.71 -22.93 -12.62
N GLY A 601 6.71 -23.58 -13.22
CA GLY A 601 6.87 -24.32 -14.47
C GLY A 601 6.47 -23.53 -15.72
N PHE A 602 5.74 -22.42 -15.55
CA PHE A 602 5.39 -21.48 -16.63
C PHE A 602 5.55 -20.03 -16.18
N LEU A 603 5.92 -19.16 -17.13
CA LEU A 603 5.97 -17.71 -17.00
C LEU A 603 5.18 -17.08 -18.15
N ASN A 604 4.43 -16.01 -17.86
CA ASN A 604 3.63 -15.29 -18.85
C ASN A 604 4.50 -14.39 -19.74
N GLY A 605 4.26 -14.39 -21.04
CA GLY A 605 5.10 -13.74 -22.06
C GLY A 605 5.19 -12.21 -22.00
N PHE A 606 4.33 -11.53 -21.23
CA PHE A 606 4.30 -10.06 -21.19
C PHE A 606 5.61 -9.40 -20.73
N CYS A 607 6.38 -10.09 -19.89
CA CYS A 607 7.69 -9.65 -19.40
C CYS A 607 8.51 -10.87 -18.95
N LEU A 608 9.53 -11.22 -19.74
CA LEU A 608 10.42 -12.37 -19.50
C LEU A 608 11.88 -11.93 -19.57
N LEU A 609 12.59 -11.98 -18.44
CA LEU A 609 14.05 -11.94 -18.42
C LEU A 609 14.59 -13.35 -18.65
N ILE A 610 15.59 -13.47 -19.52
CA ILE A 610 16.16 -14.72 -19.98
C ILE A 610 17.70 -14.63 -19.92
N ARG A 611 18.34 -15.68 -19.40
CA ARG A 611 19.79 -15.85 -19.34
C ARG A 611 20.33 -16.30 -20.71
N ARG A 612 21.41 -15.67 -21.21
CA ARG A 612 21.99 -15.99 -22.53
C ARG A 612 22.35 -17.46 -22.69
N GLU A 613 22.95 -18.04 -21.65
CA GLU A 613 23.36 -19.45 -21.60
C GLU A 613 22.18 -20.39 -21.88
N GLN A 614 21.03 -20.13 -21.25
CA GLN A 614 19.80 -20.89 -21.48
C GLN A 614 19.30 -20.78 -22.93
N LEU A 615 19.37 -19.60 -23.55
CA LEU A 615 19.01 -19.45 -24.97
C LEU A 615 19.98 -20.18 -25.91
N SER A 616 21.25 -20.29 -25.53
CA SER A 616 22.26 -21.04 -26.29
C SER A 616 22.00 -22.55 -26.23
N ASP A 617 21.56 -23.08 -25.09
CA ASP A 617 21.22 -24.49 -24.92
C ASP A 617 19.90 -24.88 -25.59
N VAL A 618 18.89 -24.00 -25.49
CA VAL A 618 17.47 -24.33 -25.75
C VAL A 618 16.97 -23.81 -27.09
N GLY A 619 17.61 -22.77 -27.64
CA GLY A 619 17.18 -22.06 -28.84
C GLY A 619 16.07 -21.01 -28.58
N LEU A 620 15.68 -20.33 -29.66
CA LEU A 620 14.71 -19.22 -29.66
C LEU A 620 13.25 -19.74 -29.56
N PHE A 621 12.25 -18.87 -29.79
CA PHE A 621 10.87 -19.32 -29.99
C PHE A 621 10.71 -20.13 -31.28
N ASP A 622 9.76 -21.07 -31.27
CA ASP A 622 9.44 -21.91 -32.42
C ASP A 622 8.45 -21.19 -33.35
N GLU A 623 8.99 -20.61 -34.42
CA GLU A 623 8.26 -19.92 -35.49
C GLU A 623 7.37 -20.85 -36.33
N GLU A 624 7.67 -22.16 -36.41
CA GLU A 624 6.90 -23.13 -37.19
C GLU A 624 5.57 -23.47 -36.51
N ASN A 625 5.60 -23.78 -35.21
CA ASN A 625 4.43 -24.17 -34.45
C ASN A 625 3.69 -22.99 -33.79
N PHE A 626 4.38 -21.89 -33.47
CA PHE A 626 3.81 -20.75 -32.73
C PHE A 626 4.01 -19.39 -33.44
N GLY A 627 4.37 -19.38 -34.74
CA GLY A 627 4.54 -18.14 -35.52
C GLY A 627 3.31 -17.22 -35.59
N LYS A 628 2.10 -17.74 -35.34
CA LYS A 628 0.85 -16.95 -35.28
C LYS A 628 0.58 -16.30 -33.91
N GLY A 629 1.47 -16.50 -32.94
CA GLY A 629 1.37 -16.02 -31.56
C GLY A 629 0.47 -16.89 -30.66
N TYR A 630 0.67 -16.71 -29.36
CA TYR A 630 0.24 -17.57 -28.25
C TYR A 630 0.95 -18.93 -28.21
N GLY A 631 1.46 -19.30 -27.03
CA GLY A 631 2.07 -20.61 -26.77
C GLY A 631 3.59 -20.66 -26.94
N GLU A 632 4.20 -19.66 -27.62
CA GLU A 632 5.65 -19.56 -27.81
C GLU A 632 6.43 -19.49 -26.50
N GLU A 633 5.88 -18.82 -25.49
CA GLU A 633 6.47 -18.70 -24.16
C GLU A 633 6.35 -20.00 -23.37
N ASN A 634 5.21 -20.68 -23.51
CA ASN A 634 4.94 -21.95 -22.84
C ASN A 634 5.83 -23.07 -23.41
N ASP A 635 6.02 -23.10 -24.74
CA ASP A 635 6.97 -23.97 -25.42
C ASP A 635 8.41 -23.75 -24.95
N LEU A 636 8.84 -22.48 -24.84
CA LEU A 636 10.18 -22.15 -24.34
C LEU A 636 10.35 -22.57 -22.87
N CYS A 637 9.35 -22.34 -22.01
CA CYS A 637 9.36 -22.78 -20.62
C CYS A 637 9.54 -24.31 -20.51
N ILE A 638 8.78 -25.09 -21.27
CA ILE A 638 8.88 -26.57 -21.26
C ILE A 638 10.26 -27.01 -21.75
N ARG A 639 10.77 -26.45 -22.86
CA ARG A 639 12.10 -26.81 -23.38
C ARG A 639 13.22 -26.39 -22.43
N ALA A 640 13.10 -25.27 -21.72
CA ALA A 640 14.07 -24.84 -20.72
C ALA A 640 14.13 -25.83 -19.54
N VAL A 641 12.97 -26.20 -18.98
CA VAL A 641 12.90 -27.18 -17.88
C VAL A 641 13.38 -28.57 -18.33
N ALA A 642 13.09 -28.98 -19.57
CA ALA A 642 13.59 -30.25 -20.13
C ALA A 642 15.13 -30.29 -20.25
N ASN A 643 15.79 -29.13 -20.37
CA ASN A 643 17.25 -29.00 -20.35
C ASN A 643 17.83 -28.68 -18.95
N GLY A 644 17.03 -28.85 -17.89
CA GLY A 644 17.49 -28.68 -16.50
C GLY A 644 17.49 -27.24 -15.97
N TRP A 645 17.08 -26.27 -16.77
CA TRP A 645 16.91 -24.88 -16.33
C TRP A 645 15.69 -24.72 -15.42
N GLN A 646 15.77 -23.80 -14.47
CA GLN A 646 14.67 -23.40 -13.58
C GLN A 646 14.07 -22.07 -14.03
N LEU A 647 12.78 -21.90 -13.77
CA LEU A 647 12.05 -20.65 -13.96
C LEU A 647 11.69 -20.08 -12.57
N ALA A 648 11.77 -18.77 -12.42
CA ALA A 648 11.46 -18.10 -11.16
C ALA A 648 10.59 -16.85 -11.37
N ILE A 649 9.86 -16.44 -10.34
CA ILE A 649 9.18 -15.14 -10.30
C ILE A 649 9.97 -14.20 -9.40
N ALA A 650 10.26 -12.98 -9.84
CA ALA A 650 10.79 -11.94 -8.97
C ALA A 650 9.65 -11.40 -8.08
N ASP A 651 9.46 -11.98 -6.90
CA ASP A 651 8.33 -11.67 -6.00
C ASP A 651 8.40 -10.26 -5.38
N ASP A 652 9.52 -9.54 -5.53
CA ASP A 652 9.66 -8.11 -5.20
C ASP A 652 9.58 -7.16 -6.42
N VAL A 653 9.12 -7.63 -7.58
CA VAL A 653 8.97 -6.83 -8.81
C VAL A 653 7.53 -6.79 -9.30
N TYR A 654 7.06 -5.60 -9.65
CA TYR A 654 5.76 -5.36 -10.27
C TYR A 654 5.91 -4.69 -11.64
N VAL A 655 5.25 -5.25 -12.65
CA VAL A 655 5.12 -4.64 -13.98
C VAL A 655 3.64 -4.60 -14.32
N PHE A 656 3.11 -3.40 -14.54
CA PHE A 656 1.72 -3.21 -14.95
C PHE A 656 1.55 -3.56 -16.43
N HIS A 657 0.41 -4.13 -16.80
CA HIS A 657 0.10 -4.61 -18.15
C HIS A 657 -1.30 -4.08 -18.54
N ALA A 658 -1.36 -3.28 -19.61
CA ALA A 658 -2.56 -2.55 -19.99
C ALA A 658 -3.56 -3.36 -20.83
N GLN A 659 -3.10 -4.40 -21.54
CA GLN A 659 -3.89 -5.27 -22.43
C GLN A 659 -4.63 -4.54 -23.55
N SER A 660 -4.20 -3.32 -23.90
CA SER A 660 -4.95 -2.32 -24.67
C SER A 660 -5.29 -2.73 -26.11
N LYS A 661 -4.54 -3.70 -26.68
CA LYS A 661 -4.77 -4.26 -28.02
C LYS A 661 -4.71 -5.78 -28.08
N SER A 662 -5.25 -6.46 -27.08
CA SER A 662 -5.59 -7.89 -27.26
C SER A 662 -6.53 -8.07 -28.46
N TYR A 663 -6.34 -9.14 -29.25
CA TYR A 663 -7.28 -9.49 -30.33
C TYR A 663 -8.73 -9.53 -29.82
N SER A 664 -9.71 -9.29 -30.71
CA SER A 664 -11.13 -9.48 -30.38
C SER A 664 -11.35 -10.82 -29.68
N THR A 665 -12.21 -10.86 -28.66
CA THR A 665 -12.32 -12.01 -27.73
C THR A 665 -12.43 -13.34 -28.45
N GLU A 666 -13.20 -13.39 -29.54
CA GLU A 666 -13.35 -14.56 -30.41
C GLU A 666 -12.05 -14.97 -31.13
N ARG A 667 -11.27 -14.01 -31.67
CA ARG A 667 -9.99 -14.28 -32.33
C ARG A 667 -8.91 -14.68 -31.32
N ARG A 668 -8.91 -14.08 -30.11
CA ARG A 668 -8.05 -14.50 -28.99
C ARG A 668 -8.32 -15.97 -28.61
N ILE A 669 -9.59 -16.34 -28.44
CA ILE A 669 -9.99 -17.72 -28.10
C ILE A 669 -9.55 -18.71 -29.20
N LYS A 670 -9.75 -18.37 -30.48
CA LYS A 670 -9.33 -19.23 -31.61
C LYS A 670 -7.82 -19.43 -31.66
N LEU A 671 -7.02 -18.38 -31.47
CA LEU A 671 -5.56 -18.47 -31.46
C LEU A 671 -5.06 -19.26 -30.24
N ALA A 672 -5.58 -18.97 -29.04
CA ALA A 672 -5.21 -19.69 -27.82
C ALA A 672 -5.54 -21.19 -27.91
N LYS A 673 -6.69 -21.57 -28.48
CA LYS A 673 -7.03 -22.99 -28.70
C LYS A 673 -6.07 -23.67 -29.70
N ALA A 674 -5.73 -23.00 -30.79
CA ALA A 674 -4.78 -23.55 -31.76
C ALA A 674 -3.36 -23.68 -31.18
N ALA A 675 -2.95 -22.73 -30.33
CA ALA A 675 -1.69 -22.80 -29.60
C ALA A 675 -1.65 -23.98 -28.61
N ASP A 676 -2.73 -24.20 -27.85
CA ASP A 676 -2.87 -25.33 -26.93
C ASP A 676 -2.83 -26.68 -27.67
N GLU A 677 -3.55 -26.80 -28.80
CA GLU A 677 -3.49 -27.97 -29.68
C GLU A 677 -2.09 -28.20 -30.29
N ASN A 678 -1.33 -27.14 -30.58
CA ASN A 678 0.06 -27.23 -31.05
C ASN A 678 1.01 -27.64 -29.91
N LEU A 679 0.82 -27.11 -28.70
CA LEU A 679 1.61 -27.43 -27.52
C LEU A 679 1.46 -28.92 -27.15
N HIS A 680 0.22 -29.43 -27.14
CA HIS A 680 -0.09 -30.85 -26.91
C HIS A 680 0.33 -31.80 -28.05
N ARG A 681 0.58 -31.27 -29.26
CA ARG A 681 1.13 -32.05 -30.37
C ARG A 681 2.66 -32.16 -30.31
N LYS A 682 3.32 -31.08 -29.89
CA LYS A 682 4.79 -30.99 -29.79
C LYS A 682 5.33 -31.61 -28.50
N HIS A 683 4.64 -31.40 -27.38
CA HIS A 683 5.00 -31.93 -26.07
C HIS A 683 3.93 -32.91 -25.58
N SER A 684 4.36 -33.98 -24.92
CA SER A 684 3.41 -34.87 -24.26
C SER A 684 2.72 -34.17 -23.09
N SER A 685 1.47 -34.54 -22.81
CA SER A 685 0.64 -33.86 -21.80
C SER A 685 1.20 -33.94 -20.38
N ALA A 686 1.99 -34.96 -20.04
CA ALA A 686 2.54 -35.15 -18.70
C ALA A 686 3.55 -34.04 -18.30
N PRO A 687 4.59 -33.70 -19.10
CA PRO A 687 5.40 -32.50 -18.91
C PRO A 687 4.59 -31.21 -18.72
N ILE A 688 3.60 -30.93 -19.59
CA ILE A 688 2.75 -29.73 -19.52
C ILE A 688 2.02 -29.68 -18.18
N MET A 689 1.31 -30.75 -17.82
CA MET A 689 0.51 -30.82 -16.59
C MET A 689 1.38 -30.73 -15.32
N ASN A 690 2.58 -31.33 -15.33
CA ASN A 690 3.52 -31.23 -14.22
C ASN A 690 4.00 -29.78 -14.00
N GLN A 691 4.37 -29.07 -15.07
CA GLN A 691 4.77 -27.65 -14.98
C GLN A 691 3.60 -26.74 -14.56
N LEU A 692 2.38 -27.05 -15.01
CA LEU A 692 1.17 -26.35 -14.59
C LEU A 692 0.87 -26.59 -13.10
N GLU A 693 1.02 -27.82 -12.60
CA GLU A 693 0.79 -28.15 -11.19
C GLU A 693 1.79 -27.44 -10.27
N ILE A 694 3.09 -27.45 -10.61
CA ILE A 694 4.14 -26.69 -9.89
C ILE A 694 3.79 -25.20 -9.78
N THR A 695 3.30 -24.62 -10.88
CA THR A 695 2.93 -23.19 -10.94
C THR A 695 1.68 -22.91 -10.11
N ARG A 696 0.64 -23.72 -10.28
CA ARG A 696 -0.67 -23.60 -9.59
C ARG A 696 -0.57 -23.80 -8.08
N GLN A 697 0.31 -24.69 -7.62
CA GLN A 697 0.46 -25.05 -6.21
C GLN A 697 1.64 -24.34 -5.52
N SER A 698 2.17 -23.27 -6.12
CA SER A 698 3.29 -22.51 -5.55
C SER A 698 2.88 -21.79 -4.26
N LEU A 699 3.17 -22.41 -3.11
CA LEU A 699 2.92 -21.85 -1.77
C LEU A 699 3.58 -20.47 -1.57
N ARG A 700 4.73 -20.21 -2.21
CA ARG A 700 5.39 -18.89 -2.14
C ARG A 700 4.56 -17.80 -2.82
N LEU A 701 3.95 -18.09 -3.99
CA LEU A 701 3.02 -17.16 -4.63
C LEU A 701 1.74 -16.96 -3.82
N ARG A 702 1.21 -18.03 -3.20
CA ARG A 702 0.06 -17.96 -2.29
C ARG A 702 0.36 -17.00 -1.13
N ALA A 703 1.47 -17.20 -0.41
CA ALA A 703 1.91 -16.35 0.69
C ALA A 703 2.07 -14.86 0.30
N VAL A 704 2.69 -14.58 -0.85
CA VAL A 704 2.88 -13.20 -1.34
C VAL A 704 1.54 -12.53 -1.64
N ARG A 705 0.57 -13.26 -2.24
CA ARG A 705 -0.79 -12.77 -2.45
C ARG A 705 -1.52 -12.47 -1.15
N SER A 706 -1.49 -13.37 -0.18
CA SER A 706 -2.15 -13.16 1.12
C SER A 706 -1.61 -11.92 1.84
N ARG A 707 -0.29 -11.72 1.83
CA ARG A 707 0.34 -10.50 2.40
C ARG A 707 -0.03 -9.23 1.64
N LEU A 708 -0.16 -9.30 0.31
CA LEU A 708 -0.57 -8.17 -0.53
C LEU A 708 -2.02 -7.75 -0.27
N GLN A 709 -2.92 -8.71 -0.07
CA GLN A 709 -4.34 -8.44 0.26
C GLN A 709 -4.51 -7.69 1.58
N LEU A 710 -3.58 -7.89 2.54
CA LEU A 710 -3.56 -7.23 3.85
C LEU A 710 -2.76 -5.91 3.87
N MET A 711 -2.18 -5.48 2.75
CA MET A 711 -1.25 -4.35 2.73
C MET A 711 -1.94 -3.00 2.99
N ASP A 712 -3.20 -2.82 2.58
CA ASP A 712 -3.97 -1.60 2.87
C ASP A 712 -4.25 -1.45 4.36
N GLU A 713 -4.74 -2.52 5.01
CA GLU A 713 -4.98 -2.56 6.45
C GLU A 713 -3.69 -2.29 7.23
N ARG A 714 -2.59 -2.96 6.85
CA ARG A 714 -1.27 -2.77 7.46
C ARG A 714 -0.77 -1.33 7.33
N LEU A 715 -0.87 -0.73 6.13
CA LEU A 715 -0.47 0.67 5.92
C LEU A 715 -1.35 1.64 6.71
N HIS A 716 -2.65 1.39 6.83
CA HIS A 716 -3.58 2.18 7.63
C HIS A 716 -3.23 2.11 9.12
N ILE A 717 -2.97 0.91 9.66
CA ILE A 717 -2.53 0.71 11.05
C ILE A 717 -1.22 1.47 11.34
N ARG A 718 -0.23 1.41 10.44
CA ARG A 718 1.03 2.15 10.60
C ARG A 718 0.84 3.68 10.53
N ALA A 719 -0.13 4.16 9.75
CA ALA A 719 -0.51 5.57 9.74
C ALA A 719 -1.16 5.98 11.08
N GLN A 720 -2.03 5.13 11.66
CA GLN A 720 -2.59 5.35 13.00
C GLN A 720 -1.51 5.37 14.09
N ILE A 721 -0.52 4.46 14.06
CA ILE A 721 0.59 4.46 15.03
C ILE A 721 1.35 5.79 14.98
N ARG A 722 1.74 6.26 13.77
CA ARG A 722 2.40 7.57 13.60
C ARG A 722 1.54 8.70 14.17
N GLN A 723 0.29 8.80 13.72
CA GLN A 723 -0.63 9.86 14.11
C GLN A 723 -0.80 10.02 15.63
N HIS A 724 -0.81 8.91 16.39
CA HIS A 724 -1.12 8.93 17.82
C HIS A 724 0.13 8.85 18.72
N PHE A 725 1.23 8.25 18.25
CA PHE A 725 2.36 7.84 19.10
C PHE A 725 3.74 8.27 18.59
N GLU A 726 3.86 8.91 17.43
CA GLU A 726 5.14 9.44 16.95
C GLU A 726 5.78 10.38 18.00
N GLY A 727 7.07 10.18 18.29
CA GLY A 727 7.82 10.91 19.32
C GLY A 727 7.59 10.44 20.76
N LYS A 728 6.70 9.47 21.03
CA LYS A 728 6.57 8.84 22.36
C LYS A 728 7.75 7.90 22.64
N ARG A 729 8.14 7.80 23.92
CA ARG A 729 9.25 6.94 24.37
C ARG A 729 8.77 5.74 25.19
N ILE A 730 9.18 4.53 24.80
CA ILE A 730 8.87 3.27 25.49
C ILE A 730 10.19 2.57 25.88
N LEU A 731 10.31 2.17 27.15
CA LEU A 731 11.34 1.22 27.59
C LEU A 731 10.71 -0.17 27.80
N ILE A 732 11.22 -1.20 27.13
CA ILE A 732 10.77 -2.58 27.30
C ILE A 732 11.87 -3.37 28.02
N ILE A 733 11.58 -3.88 29.21
CA ILE A 733 12.52 -4.70 29.98
C ILE A 733 12.42 -6.13 29.49
N LEU A 734 13.46 -6.64 28.82
CA LEU A 734 13.48 -7.95 28.17
C LEU A 734 14.71 -8.75 28.63
N PRO A 735 14.67 -9.38 29.82
CA PRO A 735 15.82 -10.04 30.45
C PRO A 735 16.09 -11.41 29.84
N VAL A 736 16.60 -11.46 28.60
CA VAL A 736 16.82 -12.70 27.84
C VAL A 736 18.22 -12.80 27.27
N ALA A 737 18.85 -13.97 27.41
CA ALA A 737 20.17 -14.25 26.84
C ALA A 737 20.11 -15.01 25.50
N HIS A 738 19.08 -15.84 25.30
CA HIS A 738 18.99 -16.75 24.14
C HIS A 738 17.68 -16.57 23.37
N ALA A 739 17.64 -17.12 22.15
CA ALA A 739 16.48 -17.07 21.27
C ALA A 739 15.22 -17.69 21.92
N GLY A 740 14.28 -16.84 22.34
CA GLY A 740 13.00 -17.22 22.93
C GLY A 740 11.81 -16.77 22.07
N GLY A 741 10.82 -17.64 21.88
CA GLY A 741 9.62 -17.35 21.10
C GLY A 741 8.87 -16.08 21.56
N GLY A 742 8.77 -15.88 22.87
CA GLY A 742 8.17 -14.67 23.45
C GLY A 742 8.95 -13.38 23.14
N ALA A 743 10.26 -13.42 23.32
CA ALA A 743 11.13 -12.29 22.97
C ALA A 743 11.07 -11.95 21.47
N HIS A 744 10.97 -12.95 20.57
CA HIS A 744 10.76 -12.69 19.14
C HIS A 744 9.46 -11.92 18.85
N VAL A 745 8.36 -12.26 19.52
CA VAL A 745 7.07 -11.56 19.38
C VAL A 745 7.21 -10.10 19.81
N ILE A 746 7.74 -9.86 21.00
CA ILE A 746 7.94 -8.51 21.57
C ILE A 746 8.83 -7.66 20.66
N LEU A 747 9.99 -8.19 20.23
CA LEU A 747 10.92 -7.48 19.34
C LEU A 747 10.31 -7.16 17.97
N SER A 748 9.42 -8.01 17.45
CA SER A 748 8.73 -7.77 16.17
C SER A 748 7.70 -6.63 16.26
N GLU A 749 6.95 -6.54 17.36
CA GLU A 749 5.97 -5.47 17.61
C GLU A 749 6.65 -4.14 17.93
N ALA A 750 7.67 -4.17 18.78
CA ALA A 750 8.53 -3.04 19.07
C ALA A 750 9.19 -2.47 17.78
N SER A 751 9.62 -3.34 16.87
CA SER A 751 10.17 -2.92 15.57
C SER A 751 9.14 -2.19 14.68
N VAL A 752 7.84 -2.56 14.75
CA VAL A 752 6.80 -1.81 14.02
C VAL A 752 6.59 -0.43 14.63
N LEU A 753 6.57 -0.31 15.96
CA LEU A 753 6.49 0.97 16.66
C LEU A 753 7.69 1.86 16.29
N GLN A 754 8.91 1.32 16.30
CA GLN A 754 10.14 2.02 15.91
C GLN A 754 10.09 2.54 14.46
N ASP A 755 9.71 1.69 13.50
CA ASP A 755 9.55 2.07 12.09
C ASP A 755 8.38 3.08 11.86
N CYS A 756 7.57 3.31 12.89
CA CYS A 756 6.48 4.30 12.92
C CYS A 756 6.80 5.52 13.81
N GLY A 757 8.07 5.76 14.14
CA GLY A 757 8.51 6.98 14.81
C GLY A 757 8.27 7.02 16.32
N VAL A 758 7.88 5.90 16.94
CA VAL A 758 7.94 5.73 18.40
C VAL A 758 9.39 5.39 18.76
N ASP A 759 9.93 5.99 19.81
CA ASP A 759 11.30 5.69 20.28
C ASP A 759 11.24 4.55 21.30
N VAL A 760 11.56 3.33 20.86
CA VAL A 760 11.44 2.10 21.63
C VAL A 760 12.82 1.53 21.94
N VAL A 761 13.15 1.49 23.23
CA VAL A 761 14.44 0.98 23.74
C VAL A 761 14.22 -0.32 24.51
N ILE A 762 15.10 -1.29 24.30
CA ILE A 762 15.11 -2.54 25.06
C ILE A 762 16.10 -2.42 26.23
N ALA A 763 15.70 -2.75 27.45
CA ALA A 763 16.62 -2.96 28.57
C ALA A 763 16.92 -4.45 28.77
N ASN A 764 18.21 -4.80 28.82
CA ASN A 764 18.69 -6.17 29.03
C ASN A 764 20.00 -6.14 29.85
N SER A 765 20.42 -7.27 30.44
CA SER A 765 21.63 -7.32 31.26
C SER A 765 22.91 -7.41 30.42
N GLU A 766 23.97 -6.70 30.77
CA GLU A 766 25.27 -6.73 30.06
C GLU A 766 25.85 -8.17 30.00
N SER A 767 25.61 -8.97 31.04
CA SER A 767 25.97 -10.39 31.09
C SER A 767 25.31 -11.25 29.99
N ALA A 768 24.15 -10.83 29.48
CA ALA A 768 23.41 -11.52 28.43
C ALA A 768 23.84 -11.08 27.02
N ARG A 769 24.65 -10.01 26.89
CA ARG A 769 24.90 -9.30 25.65
C ARG A 769 25.43 -10.17 24.52
N ALA A 770 26.52 -10.90 24.73
CA ALA A 770 27.13 -11.71 23.69
C ALA A 770 26.16 -12.80 23.17
N SER A 771 25.43 -13.45 24.07
CA SER A 771 24.42 -14.46 23.72
C SER A 771 23.22 -13.85 23.00
N PHE A 772 22.78 -12.66 23.41
CA PHE A 772 21.66 -11.95 22.79
C PHE A 772 22.03 -11.45 21.39
N GLU A 773 23.19 -10.79 21.22
CA GLU A 773 23.70 -10.33 19.93
C GLU A 773 23.89 -11.51 18.96
N ALA A 774 24.33 -12.68 19.45
CA ALA A 774 24.39 -13.92 18.65
C ALA A 774 23.01 -14.50 18.31
N SER A 775 22.03 -14.40 19.21
CA SER A 775 20.65 -14.91 19.03
C SER A 775 19.77 -13.99 18.16
N TYR A 776 20.06 -12.69 18.18
CA TYR A 776 19.30 -11.62 17.52
C TYR A 776 20.19 -10.68 16.68
N PRO A 777 21.04 -11.20 15.77
CA PRO A 777 22.07 -10.41 15.05
C PRO A 777 21.49 -9.36 14.08
N GLY A 778 20.18 -9.42 13.82
CA GLY A 778 19.45 -8.43 13.02
C GLY A 778 18.55 -7.49 13.84
N CYS A 779 18.69 -7.43 15.17
CA CYS A 779 17.89 -6.52 15.99
C CYS A 779 18.20 -5.06 15.63
N ARG A 780 17.16 -4.29 15.23
CA ARG A 780 17.28 -2.87 14.84
C ARG A 780 16.92 -1.89 15.96
N LEU A 781 16.47 -2.41 17.11
CA LEU A 781 16.05 -1.62 18.26
C LEU A 781 17.27 -1.20 19.08
N PRO A 782 17.35 0.05 19.57
CA PRO A 782 18.32 0.44 20.57
C PRO A 782 18.22 -0.46 21.82
N ILE A 783 19.38 -0.85 22.38
CA ILE A 783 19.47 -1.66 23.59
C ILE A 783 20.27 -0.89 24.64
N THR A 784 19.70 -0.71 25.82
CA THR A 784 20.39 -0.29 27.03
C THR A 784 20.82 -1.53 27.80
N TRP A 785 22.13 -1.73 27.90
CA TRP A 785 22.73 -2.79 28.69
C TRP A 785 22.92 -2.32 30.14
N LEU A 786 22.38 -3.08 31.08
CA LEU A 786 22.49 -2.80 32.52
C LEU A 786 23.44 -3.80 33.18
N SER A 787 24.38 -3.32 33.98
CA SER A 787 25.26 -4.19 34.76
C SER A 787 24.54 -4.81 35.97
N ASP A 788 23.56 -4.08 36.51
CA ASP A 788 22.62 -4.54 37.54
C ASP A 788 21.24 -3.89 37.33
N TRP A 789 20.17 -4.57 37.73
CA TRP A 789 18.80 -4.07 37.53
C TRP A 789 18.45 -2.84 38.37
N SER A 790 19.18 -2.54 39.45
CA SER A 790 19.00 -1.29 40.22
C SER A 790 19.32 -0.03 39.40
N GLN A 791 20.16 -0.15 38.36
CA GLN A 791 20.47 0.94 37.41
C GLN A 791 19.26 1.35 36.57
N LEU A 792 18.19 0.54 36.51
CA LEU A 792 16.92 0.92 35.88
C LEU A 792 16.39 2.25 36.43
N SER A 793 16.66 2.53 37.71
CA SER A 793 16.30 3.78 38.37
C SER A 793 16.91 5.04 37.73
N GLU A 794 18.04 4.93 37.03
CA GLU A 794 18.70 6.05 36.32
C GLU A 794 18.06 6.32 34.94
N HIS A 795 17.42 5.32 34.35
CA HIS A 795 16.85 5.38 33.00
C HIS A 795 15.35 5.69 32.99
N ILE A 796 14.61 5.22 34.00
CA ILE A 796 13.15 5.11 33.95
C ILE A 796 12.42 6.45 33.72
N HIS A 797 12.98 7.57 34.19
CA HIS A 797 12.36 8.89 34.06
C HIS A 797 12.38 9.48 32.63
N PHE A 798 13.22 8.95 31.74
CA PHE A 798 13.33 9.45 30.35
C PHE A 798 12.20 8.96 29.44
N TYR A 799 11.44 7.95 29.86
CA TYR A 799 10.42 7.32 29.03
C TYR A 799 9.01 7.81 29.40
N ASP A 800 8.07 7.71 28.45
CA ASP A 800 6.66 8.00 28.69
C ASP A 800 5.92 6.73 29.16
N ALA A 801 6.40 5.55 28.76
CA ALA A 801 5.93 4.25 29.22
C ALA A 801 7.07 3.25 29.44
N VAL A 802 6.87 2.30 30.36
CA VAL A 802 7.83 1.24 30.71
C VAL A 802 7.10 -0.09 30.80
N VAL A 803 7.64 -1.15 30.19
CA VAL A 803 6.95 -2.43 30.01
C VAL A 803 7.74 -3.58 30.63
N ALA A 804 7.14 -4.25 31.61
CA ALA A 804 7.58 -5.54 32.13
C ALA A 804 7.25 -6.67 31.14
N THR A 805 8.11 -7.69 31.05
CA THR A 805 7.91 -8.88 30.18
C THR A 805 8.14 -10.24 30.86
N LEU A 806 8.51 -10.19 32.15
CA LEU A 806 8.76 -11.30 33.08
C LEU A 806 8.29 -10.85 34.47
N TYR A 807 7.77 -11.74 35.31
CA TYR A 807 7.25 -11.39 36.64
C TYR A 807 8.26 -10.62 37.51
N LEU A 808 9.55 -11.00 37.49
CA LEU A 808 10.62 -10.30 38.23
C LEU A 808 10.78 -8.83 37.80
N SER A 809 10.56 -8.52 36.51
CA SER A 809 10.72 -7.16 35.99
C SER A 809 9.69 -6.17 36.55
N VAL A 810 8.55 -6.64 37.06
CA VAL A 810 7.60 -5.81 37.82
C VAL A 810 8.23 -5.26 39.09
N PHE A 811 8.97 -6.09 39.83
CA PHE A 811 9.62 -5.69 41.08
C PHE A 811 10.80 -4.76 40.84
N TRP A 812 11.58 -4.97 39.77
CA TRP A 812 12.63 -4.03 39.36
C TRP A 812 12.06 -2.65 38.97
N ILE A 813 10.93 -2.61 38.24
CA ILE A 813 10.21 -1.36 37.95
C ILE A 813 9.73 -0.69 39.24
N LYS A 814 9.18 -1.43 40.20
CA LYS A 814 8.74 -0.87 41.49
C LYS A 814 9.88 -0.13 42.20
N GLU A 815 11.03 -0.79 42.38
CA GLU A 815 12.19 -0.17 43.04
C GLU A 815 12.71 1.06 42.28
N ALA A 816 12.73 0.99 40.94
CA ALA A 816 13.10 2.12 40.09
C ALA A 816 12.14 3.31 40.22
N LEU A 817 10.83 3.05 40.36
CA LEU A 817 9.81 4.09 40.55
C LEU A 817 9.86 4.78 41.91
N GLU A 818 10.30 4.09 42.97
CA GLU A 818 10.50 4.67 44.31
C GLU A 818 11.59 5.75 44.30
N LYS A 819 12.60 5.58 43.43
CA LYS A 819 13.72 6.52 43.22
C LYS A 819 13.43 7.54 42.11
N SER A 820 12.23 7.52 41.50
CA SER A 820 11.94 8.25 40.26
C SER A 820 11.30 9.63 40.45
N SER A 821 11.86 10.65 39.79
CA SER A 821 11.31 12.01 39.72
C SER A 821 10.10 12.15 38.79
N ARG A 822 9.92 11.25 37.83
CA ARG A 822 8.78 11.20 36.89
C ARG A 822 8.19 9.80 36.87
N ARG A 823 6.85 9.68 36.90
CA ARG A 823 6.17 8.38 36.81
C ARG A 823 5.70 8.12 35.37
N PRO A 824 6.38 7.24 34.60
CA PRO A 824 5.85 6.77 33.31
C PRO A 824 4.64 5.86 33.52
N THR A 825 3.89 5.60 32.44
CA THR A 825 2.87 4.55 32.46
C THR A 825 3.56 3.18 32.52
N VAL A 826 3.24 2.38 33.55
CA VAL A 826 3.71 1.00 33.63
C VAL A 826 2.78 0.07 32.84
N GLY A 827 3.33 -0.74 31.96
CA GLY A 827 2.66 -1.87 31.33
C GLY A 827 3.29 -3.20 31.75
N TYR A 828 2.52 -4.29 31.65
CA TYR A 828 3.05 -5.64 31.84
C TYR A 828 2.53 -6.56 30.73
N TYR A 829 3.45 -7.03 29.90
CA TYR A 829 3.21 -7.85 28.72
C TYR A 829 3.22 -9.34 29.10
N ILE A 830 2.04 -9.88 29.37
CA ILE A 830 1.84 -11.24 29.89
C ILE A 830 1.75 -12.21 28.71
N GLN A 831 2.69 -13.14 28.62
CA GLN A 831 2.84 -14.05 27.47
C GLN A 831 2.26 -15.46 27.73
N ASP A 832 2.23 -15.84 28.99
CA ASP A 832 1.70 -17.08 29.58
C ASP A 832 1.29 -16.73 31.02
N PHE A 833 0.68 -17.65 31.78
CA PHE A 833 0.49 -17.43 33.21
C PHE A 833 1.71 -17.96 33.97
N GLU A 834 2.64 -17.06 34.26
CA GLU A 834 3.97 -17.38 34.80
C GLU A 834 3.98 -18.15 36.15
N PRO A 835 2.97 -18.04 37.05
CA PRO A 835 2.90 -18.89 38.25
C PRO A 835 2.87 -20.39 37.94
N ASP A 836 2.22 -20.82 36.86
CA ASP A 836 2.13 -22.24 36.45
C ASP A 836 3.49 -22.83 35.99
N PHE A 837 4.56 -22.04 35.99
CA PHE A 837 5.92 -22.52 35.74
C PHE A 837 6.60 -23.06 37.01
N PHE A 838 6.03 -22.80 38.18
CA PHE A 838 6.56 -23.18 39.49
C PHE A 838 5.65 -24.20 40.17
N ALA A 839 6.14 -24.85 41.22
CA ALA A 839 5.30 -25.75 42.02
C ALA A 839 4.26 -24.93 42.81
N ASP A 840 2.99 -25.37 42.81
CA ASP A 840 1.89 -24.73 43.53
C ASP A 840 2.27 -24.40 44.98
N GLY A 841 2.13 -23.13 45.37
CA GLY A 841 2.42 -22.66 46.73
C GLY A 841 3.90 -22.50 47.09
N SER A 842 4.83 -22.71 46.15
CA SER A 842 6.24 -22.35 46.32
C SER A 842 6.45 -20.83 46.46
N ALA A 843 7.63 -20.41 46.94
CA ALA A 843 7.97 -18.99 47.06
C ALA A 843 7.94 -18.27 45.70
N ASP A 844 8.48 -18.91 44.66
CA ASP A 844 8.48 -18.37 43.29
C ASP A 844 7.07 -18.29 42.70
N TYR A 845 6.22 -19.30 42.95
CA TYR A 845 4.79 -19.26 42.58
C TYR A 845 4.09 -18.06 43.21
N LEU A 846 4.28 -17.83 44.50
CA LEU A 846 3.65 -16.72 45.23
C LEU A 846 4.18 -15.35 44.75
N GLN A 847 5.48 -15.25 44.43
CA GLN A 847 6.07 -14.03 43.90
C GLN A 847 5.59 -13.73 42.47
N ALA A 848 5.50 -14.75 41.61
CA ALA A 848 4.95 -14.63 40.26
C ALA A 848 3.47 -14.24 40.30
N LEU A 849 2.68 -14.78 41.25
CA LEU A 849 1.28 -14.41 41.41
C LEU A 849 1.11 -12.97 41.91
N ALA A 850 1.94 -12.53 42.85
CA ALA A 850 1.92 -11.15 43.37
C ALA A 850 2.22 -10.11 42.29
N SER A 851 3.05 -10.45 41.28
CA SER A 851 3.47 -9.53 40.22
C SER A 851 2.31 -8.94 39.40
N TYR A 852 1.14 -9.59 39.35
CA TYR A 852 -0.05 -9.08 38.67
C TYR A 852 -0.75 -7.92 39.41
N THR A 853 -0.41 -7.71 40.68
CA THR A 853 -1.08 -6.73 41.57
C THR A 853 -0.13 -5.79 42.32
N GLU A 854 1.19 -6.06 42.27
CA GLU A 854 2.22 -5.40 43.09
C GLU A 854 2.28 -3.86 42.93
N ILE A 855 2.05 -3.34 41.72
CA ILE A 855 2.00 -1.90 41.42
C ILE A 855 0.86 -1.56 40.45
N PRO A 856 0.37 -0.31 40.41
CA PRO A 856 -0.59 0.12 39.39
C PRO A 856 0.02 0.03 37.99
N MET A 857 -0.53 -0.82 37.14
CA MET A 857 0.00 -1.10 35.80
C MET A 857 -1.10 -1.49 34.81
N ARG A 858 -0.81 -1.35 33.52
CA ARG A 858 -1.68 -1.75 32.42
C ARG A 858 -1.30 -3.13 31.92
N LEU A 859 -2.03 -4.15 32.38
CA LEU A 859 -1.84 -5.54 31.97
C LEU A 859 -2.27 -5.73 30.51
N MET A 860 -1.47 -6.45 29.72
CA MET A 860 -1.77 -6.78 28.32
C MET A 860 -1.35 -8.22 27.99
N THR A 861 -2.03 -8.86 27.03
CA THR A 861 -1.74 -10.26 26.67
C THR A 861 -2.07 -10.60 25.21
N LYS A 862 -1.62 -11.78 24.76
CA LYS A 862 -1.69 -12.23 23.36
C LYS A 862 -3.04 -12.82 22.95
N THR A 863 -3.70 -13.55 23.83
CA THR A 863 -4.83 -14.42 23.48
C THR A 863 -5.98 -14.30 24.48
N GLU A 864 -7.20 -14.52 24.01
CA GLU A 864 -8.40 -14.54 24.83
C GLU A 864 -8.32 -15.64 25.89
N TRP A 865 -7.75 -16.80 25.55
CA TRP A 865 -7.50 -17.87 26.51
C TRP A 865 -6.61 -17.43 27.69
N ASN A 866 -5.47 -16.76 27.41
CA ASN A 866 -4.59 -16.28 28.47
C ASN A 866 -5.23 -15.13 29.27
N ARG A 867 -6.03 -14.27 28.62
CA ARG A 867 -6.81 -13.22 29.29
C ARG A 867 -7.76 -13.81 30.34
N LYS A 868 -8.49 -14.88 30.00
CA LYS A 868 -9.40 -15.58 30.92
C LYS A 868 -8.64 -16.22 32.08
N MET A 869 -7.54 -16.92 31.79
CA MET A 869 -6.71 -17.55 32.82
C MET A 869 -6.19 -16.53 33.84
N VAL A 870 -5.66 -15.38 33.39
CA VAL A 870 -5.25 -14.30 34.30
C VAL A 870 -6.43 -13.75 35.09
N ALA A 871 -7.59 -13.54 34.46
CA ALA A 871 -8.78 -13.01 35.12
C ALA A 871 -9.35 -13.95 36.19
N GLU A 872 -9.41 -15.26 35.92
CA GLU A 872 -9.88 -16.28 36.86
C GLU A 872 -8.94 -16.46 38.05
N ARG A 873 -7.62 -16.35 37.83
CA ARG A 873 -6.60 -16.54 38.88
C ARG A 873 -6.28 -15.30 39.71
N THR A 874 -6.43 -14.09 39.13
CA THR A 874 -5.97 -12.83 39.76
C THR A 874 -7.07 -11.78 39.96
N GLY A 875 -8.24 -11.97 39.37
CA GLY A 875 -9.31 -10.95 39.31
C GLY A 875 -8.99 -9.74 38.42
N LYS A 876 -7.89 -9.76 37.67
CA LYS A 876 -7.50 -8.71 36.71
C LYS A 876 -7.70 -9.19 35.28
N SER A 877 -8.29 -8.37 34.42
CA SER A 877 -8.48 -8.69 32.99
C SER A 877 -7.48 -7.91 32.13
N PRO A 878 -6.45 -8.55 31.56
CA PRO A 878 -5.51 -7.90 30.64
C PRO A 878 -6.17 -7.41 29.36
N ILE A 879 -5.65 -6.34 28.78
CA ILE A 879 -6.05 -5.90 27.44
C ILE A 879 -5.50 -6.88 26.39
N LEU A 880 -6.37 -7.31 25.47
CA LEU A 880 -5.99 -8.21 24.39
C LEU A 880 -5.26 -7.45 23.29
N LEU A 881 -4.02 -7.85 23.00
CA LEU A 881 -3.23 -7.36 21.87
C LEU A 881 -3.47 -8.18 20.60
N GLY A 882 -3.78 -9.47 20.74
CA GLY A 882 -3.89 -10.44 19.66
C GLY A 882 -2.56 -11.15 19.33
N PRO A 883 -2.61 -12.35 18.73
CA PRO A 883 -1.43 -13.10 18.30
C PRO A 883 -0.71 -12.45 17.09
N SER A 884 0.58 -12.70 16.96
CA SER A 884 1.44 -12.14 15.91
C SER A 884 2.58 -13.07 15.51
N LEU A 885 3.04 -12.88 14.27
CA LEU A 885 4.15 -13.55 13.61
C LEU A 885 4.93 -12.53 12.79
N ASP A 886 6.25 -12.54 12.94
CA ASP A 886 7.13 -11.81 12.04
C ASP A 886 7.14 -12.45 10.63
N TRP A 887 6.41 -11.82 9.70
CA TRP A 887 6.38 -12.19 8.29
C TRP A 887 7.76 -12.32 7.65
N SER A 888 8.79 -11.64 8.18
CA SER A 888 10.15 -11.64 7.59
C SER A 888 10.98 -12.89 7.90
N ARG A 889 10.50 -13.80 8.77
CA ARG A 889 11.24 -14.98 9.24
C ARG A 889 10.86 -16.30 8.55
N PHE A 890 9.58 -16.66 8.49
CA PHE A 890 9.13 -17.99 8.00
C PHE A 890 8.55 -17.96 6.56
N ALA A 891 8.89 -18.96 5.76
CA ALA A 891 8.43 -19.06 4.36
C ALA A 891 8.53 -20.50 3.80
N PRO A 892 7.68 -20.86 2.82
CA PRO A 892 7.69 -22.17 2.18
C PRO A 892 9.02 -22.55 1.52
N PRO A 893 9.27 -23.84 1.26
CA PRO A 893 10.36 -24.28 0.39
C PRO A 893 10.24 -23.70 -1.05
N PRO A 894 11.36 -23.62 -1.80
CA PRO A 894 11.37 -23.06 -3.16
C PRO A 894 10.60 -23.91 -4.18
N ILE A 895 10.62 -25.22 -3.98
CA ILE A 895 9.99 -26.23 -4.82
C ILE A 895 9.10 -27.06 -3.89
N GLN A 896 7.89 -27.38 -4.34
CA GLN A 896 6.93 -28.18 -3.57
C GLN A 896 7.47 -29.61 -3.40
N ARG A 897 7.26 -30.21 -2.23
CA ARG A 897 7.92 -31.48 -1.89
C ARG A 897 7.30 -32.65 -2.65
N SER A 898 8.11 -33.27 -3.51
CA SER A 898 7.84 -34.57 -4.11
C SER A 898 8.55 -35.64 -3.27
N SER A 899 7.92 -36.04 -2.16
CA SER A 899 8.45 -37.08 -1.27
C SER A 899 7.55 -38.32 -1.31
N ARG A 900 8.19 -39.50 -1.37
CA ARG A 900 7.51 -40.79 -1.20
C ARG A 900 7.17 -41.08 0.27
N GLN A 901 7.73 -40.29 1.19
CA GLN A 901 7.56 -40.39 2.63
C GLN A 901 7.16 -39.02 3.21
N VAL A 902 6.18 -39.01 4.10
CA VAL A 902 5.72 -37.81 4.80
C VAL A 902 6.70 -37.49 5.93
N ILE A 903 7.25 -36.28 5.96
CA ILE A 903 8.16 -35.84 7.02
C ILE A 903 7.35 -35.18 8.13
N VAL A 904 7.33 -35.79 9.30
CA VAL A 904 6.64 -35.32 10.51
C VAL A 904 7.66 -34.71 11.46
N CYS A 905 7.48 -33.44 11.82
CA CYS A 905 8.36 -32.69 12.72
C CYS A 905 7.67 -32.42 14.05
N ALA A 906 8.37 -32.53 15.16
CA ALA A 906 7.85 -32.22 16.49
C ALA A 906 8.92 -31.59 17.39
N MET A 907 8.50 -30.71 18.29
CA MET A 907 9.37 -30.19 19.34
C MET A 907 9.27 -31.08 20.59
N ILE A 908 10.42 -31.56 21.09
CA ILE A 908 10.54 -32.31 22.34
C ILE A 908 11.34 -31.44 23.30
N ARG A 909 10.79 -31.14 24.50
CA ARG A 909 11.51 -30.43 25.57
C ARG A 909 11.36 -31.21 26.88
N SER A 910 12.34 -32.05 27.19
CA SER A 910 12.37 -32.89 28.40
C SER A 910 12.22 -32.09 29.70
N SER A 911 12.80 -30.88 29.75
CA SER A 911 12.76 -29.96 30.88
C SER A 911 11.42 -29.25 31.11
N THR A 912 10.42 -29.39 30.22
CA THR A 912 9.16 -28.61 30.28
C THR A 912 7.93 -29.54 30.31
N PRO A 913 7.45 -29.97 31.50
CA PRO A 913 6.38 -30.98 31.62
C PRO A 913 5.09 -30.66 30.84
N ARG A 914 4.66 -29.39 30.81
CA ARG A 914 3.47 -28.95 30.04
C ARG A 914 3.59 -29.13 28.52
N ARG A 915 4.80 -29.36 27.98
CA ARG A 915 5.03 -29.73 26.58
C ARG A 915 4.76 -31.22 26.30
N ALA A 916 4.36 -32.00 27.31
CA ALA A 916 4.05 -33.42 27.24
C ALA A 916 5.05 -34.23 26.38
N PRO A 917 6.37 -34.13 26.66
CA PRO A 917 7.37 -34.70 25.77
C PRO A 917 7.30 -36.24 25.71
N GLN A 918 6.93 -36.92 26.79
CA GLN A 918 6.73 -38.39 26.81
C GLN A 918 5.56 -38.82 25.92
N MET A 919 4.43 -38.10 25.99
CA MET A 919 3.27 -38.31 25.12
C MET A 919 3.65 -38.15 23.65
N THR A 920 4.38 -37.06 23.35
CA THR A 920 4.85 -36.77 21.99
C THR A 920 5.75 -37.88 21.45
N VAL A 921 6.72 -38.35 22.24
CA VAL A 921 7.58 -39.49 21.89
C VAL A 921 6.78 -40.77 21.65
N SER A 922 5.77 -41.07 22.49
CA SER A 922 4.93 -42.26 22.34
C SER A 922 4.13 -42.26 21.04
N VAL A 923 3.46 -41.14 20.72
CA VAL A 923 2.68 -40.99 19.48
C VAL A 923 3.56 -41.10 18.24
N LEU A 924 4.73 -40.44 18.24
CA LEU A 924 5.68 -40.51 17.12
C LEU A 924 6.23 -41.93 16.90
N ARG A 925 6.51 -42.65 17.99
CA ARG A 925 6.95 -44.05 17.94
C ARG A 925 5.87 -44.96 17.34
N GLN A 926 4.63 -44.80 17.79
CA GLN A 926 3.49 -45.56 17.24
C GLN A 926 3.23 -45.22 15.78
N LEU A 927 3.38 -43.96 15.37
CA LEU A 927 3.26 -43.54 13.97
C LEU A 927 4.30 -44.21 13.06
N LEU A 928 5.56 -44.26 13.49
CA LEU A 928 6.64 -44.95 12.76
C LEU A 928 6.37 -46.47 12.63
N ILE A 929 5.88 -47.11 13.70
CA ILE A 929 5.52 -48.54 13.71
C ILE A 929 4.29 -48.82 12.82
N ALA A 930 3.29 -47.93 12.82
CA ALA A 930 2.06 -48.11 12.06
C ALA A 930 2.19 -47.78 10.56
N ARG A 931 3.19 -46.96 10.17
CA ARG A 931 3.44 -46.54 8.79
C ARG A 931 4.92 -46.67 8.39
N PRO A 932 5.51 -47.88 8.52
CA PRO A 932 6.90 -48.12 8.17
C PRO A 932 7.11 -47.83 6.67
N ASN A 933 8.26 -47.23 6.34
CA ASN A 933 8.62 -46.80 4.99
C ASN A 933 7.71 -45.73 4.34
N LYS A 934 6.68 -45.22 5.05
CA LYS A 934 5.84 -44.08 4.60
C LYS A 934 6.10 -42.78 5.37
N VAL A 935 6.75 -42.83 6.53
CA VAL A 935 6.96 -41.68 7.42
C VAL A 935 8.44 -41.55 7.78
N GLN A 936 8.91 -40.30 7.90
CA GLN A 936 10.11 -39.93 8.65
C GLN A 936 9.72 -39.02 9.80
N VAL A 937 10.35 -39.16 10.97
CA VAL A 937 10.14 -38.30 12.13
C VAL A 937 11.39 -37.48 12.41
N ARG A 938 11.22 -36.17 12.62
CA ARG A 938 12.29 -35.24 12.97
C ARG A 938 11.96 -34.55 14.28
N THR A 939 12.89 -34.55 15.24
CA THR A 939 12.68 -33.95 16.57
C THR A 939 13.75 -32.91 16.89
N PHE A 940 13.38 -31.85 17.59
CA PHE A 940 14.27 -30.78 18.05
C PHE A 940 13.80 -30.22 19.39
N GLY A 941 14.68 -29.49 20.11
CA GLY A 941 14.38 -28.85 21.40
C GLY A 941 14.92 -29.57 22.64
N CYS A 942 15.66 -30.67 22.46
CA CYS A 942 16.47 -31.34 23.46
C CYS A 942 17.66 -32.02 22.76
N GLU A 943 18.72 -32.31 23.50
CA GLU A 943 19.93 -32.92 22.94
C GLU A 943 19.66 -34.31 22.32
N PRO A 944 20.37 -34.71 21.25
CA PRO A 944 20.14 -36.00 20.59
C PRO A 944 20.37 -37.23 21.49
N ASP A 945 21.20 -37.09 22.54
CA ASP A 945 21.53 -38.14 23.52
C ASP A 945 20.57 -38.18 24.73
N ASP A 946 19.65 -37.21 24.88
CA ASP A 946 18.62 -37.19 25.93
C ASP A 946 17.83 -38.52 25.98
N ALA A 947 17.74 -39.11 27.18
CA ALA A 947 17.09 -40.39 27.43
C ALA A 947 15.60 -40.40 27.02
N ILE A 948 14.93 -39.24 26.95
CA ILE A 948 13.55 -39.16 26.49
C ILE A 948 13.38 -39.62 25.03
N LEU A 949 14.45 -39.58 24.23
CA LEU A 949 14.44 -40.00 22.83
C LEU A 949 14.80 -41.49 22.63
N ASP A 950 15.18 -42.23 23.68
CA ASP A 950 15.49 -43.68 23.60
C ASP A 950 14.41 -44.52 22.88
N PRO A 951 13.09 -44.29 23.07
CA PRO A 951 12.06 -45.06 22.38
C PRO A 951 12.01 -44.84 20.85
N LEU A 952 12.63 -43.76 20.34
CA LEU A 952 12.73 -43.41 18.92
C LEU A 952 14.12 -43.74 18.34
N ARG A 953 15.18 -43.65 19.15
CA ARG A 953 16.59 -43.78 18.74
C ARG A 953 16.93 -45.09 18.01
N SER A 954 16.18 -46.16 18.24
CA SER A 954 16.35 -47.45 17.55
C SER A 954 15.66 -47.53 16.18
N LEU A 955 14.92 -46.50 15.76
CA LEU A 955 14.16 -46.48 14.51
C LEU A 955 14.90 -45.67 13.44
N SER A 956 15.32 -46.32 12.36
CA SER A 956 16.12 -45.70 11.28
C SER A 956 15.44 -44.55 10.51
N SER A 957 14.14 -44.35 10.72
CA SER A 957 13.36 -43.23 10.18
C SER A 957 13.21 -42.05 11.14
N HIS A 958 13.89 -42.05 12.30
CA HIS A 958 13.97 -40.94 13.24
C HIS A 958 15.27 -40.16 13.07
N GLN A 959 15.21 -38.83 13.21
CA GLN A 959 16.38 -37.95 13.30
C GLN A 959 16.17 -36.87 14.37
N ALA A 960 17.09 -36.78 15.33
CA ALA A 960 17.13 -35.70 16.31
C ALA A 960 18.10 -34.59 15.86
N TYR A 961 17.73 -33.34 16.11
CA TYR A 961 18.44 -32.14 15.65
C TYR A 961 19.03 -31.28 16.78
N GLY A 962 18.85 -31.64 18.05
CA GLY A 962 19.32 -30.84 19.19
C GLY A 962 18.44 -29.62 19.48
N GLU A 963 18.97 -28.68 20.27
CA GLU A 963 18.41 -27.33 20.36
C GLU A 963 18.79 -26.50 19.11
N LEU A 964 17.81 -25.82 18.52
CA LEU A 964 17.98 -25.12 17.24
C LEU A 964 17.80 -23.62 17.38
N SER A 965 18.64 -22.85 16.69
CA SER A 965 18.42 -21.42 16.47
C SER A 965 17.17 -21.17 15.60
N SER A 966 16.66 -19.94 15.60
CA SER A 966 15.52 -19.56 14.75
C SER A 966 15.77 -19.84 13.26
N ALA A 967 16.99 -19.71 12.76
CA ALA A 967 17.30 -19.92 11.35
C ALA A 967 17.25 -21.42 11.00
N GLU A 968 17.71 -22.26 11.92
CA GLU A 968 17.65 -23.72 11.77
C GLU A 968 16.23 -24.27 11.92
N VAL A 969 15.39 -23.66 12.77
CA VAL A 969 13.95 -23.98 12.82
C VAL A 969 13.27 -23.67 11.49
N ASP A 970 13.49 -22.50 10.89
CA ASP A 970 12.97 -22.18 9.55
C ASP A 970 13.51 -23.16 8.47
N ALA A 971 14.80 -23.52 8.53
CA ALA A 971 15.39 -24.52 7.65
C ALA A 971 14.81 -25.94 7.84
N LEU A 972 14.45 -26.33 9.07
CA LEU A 972 13.82 -27.61 9.40
C LEU A 972 12.34 -27.64 8.96
N MET A 973 11.58 -26.57 9.23
CA MET A 973 10.18 -26.44 8.81
C MET A 973 10.04 -26.47 7.28
N LYS A 974 10.99 -25.86 6.55
CA LYS A 974 11.07 -25.98 5.08
C LYS A 974 11.21 -27.43 4.58
N GLN A 975 11.60 -28.37 5.43
CA GLN A 975 11.71 -29.80 5.10
C GLN A 975 10.55 -30.66 5.66
N ALA A 976 9.69 -30.13 6.52
CA ALA A 976 8.61 -30.88 7.19
C ALA A 976 7.25 -30.74 6.50
N ASP A 977 6.53 -31.85 6.29
CA ASP A 977 5.19 -31.87 5.70
C ASP A 977 4.09 -31.68 6.75
N VAL A 978 4.31 -32.24 7.94
CA VAL A 978 3.44 -32.06 9.11
C VAL A 978 4.29 -31.58 10.29
N PHE A 979 3.79 -30.60 11.04
CA PHE A 979 4.33 -30.21 12.35
C PHE A 979 3.34 -30.59 13.44
N VAL A 980 3.83 -31.17 14.52
CA VAL A 980 3.02 -31.72 15.62
C VAL A 980 3.47 -31.08 16.93
N ASP A 981 2.53 -30.38 17.58
CA ASP A 981 2.66 -29.89 18.96
C ASP A 981 1.64 -30.62 19.81
N LEU A 982 2.07 -31.57 20.65
CA LEU A 982 1.19 -32.30 21.58
C LEU A 982 1.27 -31.77 23.02
N SER A 983 1.64 -30.50 23.20
CA SER A 983 1.64 -29.87 24.52
C SER A 983 0.26 -29.90 25.16
N VAL A 984 0.18 -29.93 26.49
CA VAL A 984 -1.09 -29.93 27.24
C VAL A 984 -1.92 -28.68 26.90
N TYR A 985 -1.25 -27.54 26.70
CA TYR A 985 -1.84 -26.32 26.16
C TYR A 985 -0.78 -25.46 25.46
N GLN A 986 -1.24 -24.50 24.64
CA GLN A 986 -0.41 -23.39 24.13
C GLN A 986 -1.02 -22.04 24.49
N ALA A 987 -0.31 -21.17 25.21
CA ALA A 987 -0.81 -19.81 25.51
C ALA A 987 -1.08 -19.00 24.23
N MET A 988 -0.19 -19.09 23.24
CA MET A 988 -0.39 -18.53 21.88
C MET A 988 -0.24 -19.57 20.76
N GLY A 989 0.74 -20.48 20.85
CA GLY A 989 0.96 -21.49 19.80
C GLY A 989 1.87 -21.03 18.65
N LEU A 990 2.86 -20.19 18.97
CA LEU A 990 3.79 -19.60 17.98
C LEU A 990 4.40 -20.64 17.03
N SER A 991 4.88 -21.78 17.52
CA SER A 991 5.54 -22.79 16.67
C SER A 991 4.60 -23.37 15.61
N CYS A 992 3.30 -23.49 15.88
CA CYS A 992 2.30 -23.87 14.88
C CYS A 992 2.12 -22.76 13.84
N LEU A 993 2.06 -21.49 14.27
CA LEU A 993 1.95 -20.34 13.37
C LEU A 993 3.19 -20.16 12.48
N GLU A 994 4.39 -20.40 13.03
CA GLU A 994 5.67 -20.44 12.29
C GLU A 994 5.68 -21.60 11.26
N ALA A 995 5.17 -22.78 11.63
CA ALA A 995 5.02 -23.92 10.73
C ALA A 995 4.00 -23.65 9.60
N MET A 996 2.83 -23.08 9.91
CA MET A 996 1.82 -22.66 8.92
C MET A 996 2.38 -21.66 7.91
N ALA A 997 3.15 -20.66 8.36
CA ALA A 997 3.81 -19.68 7.50
C ALA A 997 4.93 -20.29 6.62
N SER A 998 5.49 -21.42 7.04
CA SER A 998 6.39 -22.26 6.24
C SER A 998 5.66 -23.25 5.32
N GLY A 999 4.33 -23.20 5.23
CA GLY A 999 3.51 -24.09 4.41
C GLY A 999 3.42 -25.53 4.94
N VAL A 1000 3.69 -25.73 6.23
CA VAL A 1000 3.63 -27.02 6.92
C VAL A 1000 2.22 -27.21 7.49
N THR A 1001 1.64 -28.40 7.33
CA THR A 1001 0.33 -28.70 7.93
C THR A 1001 0.50 -28.96 9.42
N ILE A 1002 -0.36 -28.39 10.27
CA ILE A 1002 -0.19 -28.49 11.72
C ILE A 1002 -1.19 -29.44 12.39
N ILE A 1003 -0.73 -30.08 13.47
CA ILE A 1003 -1.54 -30.68 14.53
C ILE A 1003 -1.15 -29.97 15.83
N GLY A 1004 -2.14 -29.50 16.60
CA GLY A 1004 -1.90 -28.81 17.87
C GLY A 1004 -3.00 -29.01 18.91
N PRO A 1005 -2.81 -28.55 20.16
CA PRO A 1005 -3.82 -28.69 21.20
C PRO A 1005 -5.04 -27.80 20.98
N VAL A 1006 -6.22 -28.37 21.27
CA VAL A 1006 -7.48 -27.62 21.41
C VAL A 1006 -7.48 -26.74 22.66
N ASN A 1007 -6.72 -27.13 23.69
CA ASN A 1007 -6.54 -26.35 24.92
C ASN A 1007 -5.50 -25.24 24.71
N GLY A 1008 -5.85 -24.00 25.03
CA GLY A 1008 -4.98 -22.84 24.82
C GLY A 1008 -5.51 -21.85 23.79
N GLY A 1009 -4.73 -20.81 23.53
CA GLY A 1009 -5.01 -19.77 22.53
C GLY A 1009 -4.73 -20.18 21.09
N LEU A 1010 -4.22 -21.39 20.82
CA LEU A 1010 -3.99 -21.87 19.45
C LEU A 1010 -5.30 -21.93 18.62
N SER A 1011 -6.44 -22.16 19.29
CA SER A 1011 -7.78 -22.15 18.68
C SER A 1011 -8.21 -20.78 18.13
N GLU A 1012 -7.55 -19.69 18.52
CA GLU A 1012 -7.77 -18.35 17.96
C GLU A 1012 -7.02 -18.18 16.61
N ILE A 1013 -5.94 -18.94 16.42
CA ILE A 1013 -5.12 -18.95 15.21
C ILE A 1013 -5.66 -19.96 14.19
N VAL A 1014 -5.96 -21.18 14.65
CA VAL A 1014 -6.28 -22.36 13.85
C VAL A 1014 -7.77 -22.69 13.95
N THR A 1015 -8.47 -22.65 12.82
CA THR A 1015 -9.77 -23.30 12.67
C THR A 1015 -9.56 -24.78 12.34
N HIS A 1016 -10.14 -25.67 13.16
CA HIS A 1016 -10.07 -27.13 12.99
C HIS A 1016 -10.68 -27.56 11.65
N GLU A 1017 -10.06 -28.54 10.98
CA GLU A 1017 -10.44 -29.09 9.67
C GLU A 1017 -10.40 -28.11 8.49
N GLU A 1018 -10.17 -26.82 8.73
CA GLU A 1018 -10.00 -25.80 7.69
C GLU A 1018 -8.53 -25.43 7.48
N THR A 1019 -7.81 -25.11 8.57
CA THR A 1019 -6.44 -24.54 8.53
C THR A 1019 -5.40 -25.39 9.27
N GLY A 1020 -5.85 -26.43 9.98
CA GLY A 1020 -5.03 -27.38 10.72
C GLY A 1020 -5.91 -28.36 11.49
N LEU A 1021 -5.29 -29.29 12.23
CA LEU A 1021 -6.01 -30.16 13.15
C LEU A 1021 -5.78 -29.70 14.60
N LEU A 1022 -6.87 -29.52 15.35
CA LEU A 1022 -6.84 -29.36 16.80
C LEU A 1022 -7.28 -30.69 17.42
N VAL A 1023 -6.58 -31.13 18.46
CA VAL A 1023 -6.86 -32.37 19.19
C VAL A 1023 -6.80 -32.11 20.69
N ASP A 1024 -7.51 -32.92 21.47
CA ASP A 1024 -7.27 -33.03 22.90
C ASP A 1024 -5.97 -33.81 23.12
N THR A 1025 -4.90 -33.09 23.46
CA THR A 1025 -3.56 -33.65 23.69
C THR A 1025 -3.45 -34.50 24.96
N ARG A 1026 -4.55 -34.65 25.70
CA ARG A 1026 -4.71 -35.63 26.79
C ARG A 1026 -5.15 -37.01 26.28
N ASP A 1027 -5.66 -37.11 25.05
CA ASP A 1027 -6.04 -38.37 24.39
C ASP A 1027 -4.96 -38.78 23.37
N GLU A 1028 -4.12 -39.73 23.78
CA GLU A 1028 -3.06 -40.30 22.95
C GLU A 1028 -3.58 -40.95 21.66
N ALA A 1029 -4.74 -41.61 21.72
CA ALA A 1029 -5.33 -42.28 20.58
C ALA A 1029 -5.84 -41.25 19.56
N GLN A 1030 -6.49 -40.17 20.01
CA GLN A 1030 -6.90 -39.08 19.13
C GLN A 1030 -5.68 -38.40 18.46
N CYS A 1031 -4.61 -38.17 19.22
CA CYS A 1031 -3.36 -37.61 18.69
C CYS A 1031 -2.75 -38.50 17.59
N LEU A 1032 -2.68 -39.82 17.82
CA LEU A 1032 -2.19 -40.78 16.83
C LEU A 1032 -3.10 -40.85 15.59
N GLN A 1033 -4.43 -40.83 15.75
CA GLN A 1033 -5.35 -40.84 14.61
C GLN A 1033 -5.23 -39.57 13.75
N ALA A 1034 -5.03 -38.39 14.36
CA ALA A 1034 -4.77 -37.16 13.62
C ALA A 1034 -3.45 -37.25 12.81
N CYS A 1035 -2.40 -37.80 13.40
CA CYS A 1035 -1.12 -38.02 12.71
C CYS A 1035 -1.27 -39.00 11.54
N LEU A 1036 -1.94 -40.15 11.75
CA LEU A 1036 -2.19 -41.15 10.70
C LEU A 1036 -3.02 -40.58 9.55
N ARG A 1037 -4.08 -39.82 9.86
CA ARG A 1037 -4.94 -39.18 8.87
C ARG A 1037 -4.15 -38.19 7.99
N LEU A 1038 -3.31 -37.33 8.57
CA LEU A 1038 -2.48 -36.42 7.78
C LEU A 1038 -1.36 -37.12 7.01
N VAL A 1039 -0.90 -38.29 7.44
CA VAL A 1039 0.08 -39.09 6.68
C VAL A 1039 -0.58 -39.74 5.46
N ASP A 1040 -1.71 -40.42 5.66
CA ASP A 1040 -2.37 -41.20 4.60
C ASP A 1040 -3.18 -40.34 3.61
N ASP A 1041 -3.79 -39.23 4.03
CA ASP A 1041 -4.56 -38.33 3.16
C ASP A 1041 -3.72 -37.12 2.72
N SER A 1042 -3.12 -37.23 1.54
CA SER A 1042 -2.34 -36.15 0.93
C SER A 1042 -3.20 -34.98 0.43
N ALA A 1043 -4.47 -35.20 0.10
CA ALA A 1043 -5.37 -34.15 -0.37
C ALA A 1043 -5.81 -33.25 0.79
N LEU A 1044 -6.19 -33.86 1.93
CA LEU A 1044 -6.44 -33.15 3.18
C LEU A 1044 -5.20 -32.40 3.65
N ARG A 1045 -4.04 -33.07 3.72
CA ARG A 1045 -2.78 -32.42 4.14
C ARG A 1045 -2.48 -31.19 3.29
N ARG A 1046 -2.55 -31.31 1.95
CA ARG A 1046 -2.36 -30.19 1.02
C ARG A 1046 -3.39 -29.07 1.25
N ARG A 1047 -4.68 -29.39 1.37
CA ARG A 1047 -5.75 -28.40 1.60
C ARG A 1047 -5.53 -27.60 2.89
N LEU A 1048 -5.20 -28.27 3.98
CA LEU A 1048 -4.94 -27.64 5.28
C LEU A 1048 -3.65 -26.80 5.25
N GLY A 1049 -2.58 -27.25 4.58
CA GLY A 1049 -1.36 -26.46 4.40
C GLY A 1049 -1.58 -25.19 3.57
N ASP A 1050 -2.33 -25.30 2.47
CA ASP A 1050 -2.71 -24.18 1.61
C ASP A 1050 -3.56 -23.14 2.35
N ALA A 1051 -4.55 -23.57 3.15
CA ALA A 1051 -5.37 -22.67 3.95
C ALA A 1051 -4.59 -22.11 5.16
N GLY A 1052 -3.71 -22.92 5.77
CA GLY A 1052 -2.88 -22.54 6.90
C GLY A 1052 -1.91 -21.40 6.57
N ILE A 1053 -1.30 -21.41 5.38
CA ILE A 1053 -0.40 -20.32 4.97
C ILE A 1053 -1.14 -19.01 4.68
N GLU A 1054 -2.36 -19.07 4.16
CA GLU A 1054 -3.23 -17.90 3.98
C GLU A 1054 -3.65 -17.35 5.35
N ARG A 1055 -4.08 -18.22 6.26
CA ARG A 1055 -4.45 -17.87 7.64
C ARG A 1055 -3.28 -17.26 8.41
N ALA A 1056 -2.06 -17.78 8.25
CA ALA A 1056 -0.86 -17.26 8.89
C ALA A 1056 -0.52 -15.81 8.48
N ALA A 1057 -0.95 -15.35 7.29
CA ALA A 1057 -0.72 -13.99 6.86
C ALA A 1057 -1.45 -12.96 7.74
N PHE A 1058 -2.64 -13.27 8.27
CA PHE A 1058 -3.45 -12.34 9.08
C PHE A 1058 -2.78 -11.91 10.40
N PHE A 1059 -1.81 -12.69 10.90
CA PHE A 1059 -1.17 -12.43 12.19
C PHE A 1059 0.10 -11.56 12.05
N PHE A 1060 -0.01 -10.41 11.41
CA PHE A 1060 1.11 -9.47 11.30
C PHE A 1060 1.28 -8.61 12.57
N PRO A 1061 2.52 -8.21 12.93
CA PRO A 1061 2.80 -7.55 14.21
C PRO A 1061 2.22 -6.14 14.32
N ASP A 1062 1.83 -5.49 13.22
CA ASP A 1062 1.39 -4.10 13.23
C ASP A 1062 0.09 -3.88 14.03
N ALA A 1063 -0.87 -4.83 14.01
CA ALA A 1063 -2.11 -4.72 14.79
C ALA A 1063 -1.86 -4.84 16.30
N PRO A 1064 -1.14 -5.86 16.82
CA PRO A 1064 -0.73 -5.91 18.23
C PRO A 1064 0.16 -4.74 18.66
N ALA A 1065 1.03 -4.22 17.77
CA ALA A 1065 1.82 -3.02 18.04
C ALA A 1065 0.93 -1.78 18.27
N LEU A 1066 -0.09 -1.56 17.43
CA LEU A 1066 -1.08 -0.50 17.62
C LEU A 1066 -1.87 -0.70 18.93
N ALA A 1067 -2.25 -1.93 19.26
CA ALA A 1067 -2.93 -2.26 20.51
C ALA A 1067 -2.03 -1.99 21.73
N MET A 1068 -0.72 -2.26 21.66
CA MET A 1068 0.26 -1.95 22.70
C MET A 1068 0.37 -0.42 22.89
N GLY A 1069 0.55 0.34 21.80
CA GLY A 1069 0.61 1.81 21.85
C GLY A 1069 -0.66 2.42 22.46
N ARG A 1070 -1.85 1.96 22.03
CA ARG A 1070 -3.13 2.33 22.64
C ARG A 1070 -3.20 1.96 24.12
N THR A 1071 -2.76 0.76 24.48
CA THR A 1071 -2.75 0.31 25.88
C THR A 1071 -1.87 1.21 26.74
N LEU A 1072 -0.69 1.62 26.27
CA LEU A 1072 0.26 2.43 27.06
C LEU A 1072 -0.11 3.92 27.12
N PHE A 1073 -0.72 4.48 26.07
CA PHE A 1073 -0.88 5.94 25.94
C PHE A 1073 -2.32 6.46 25.88
N SER A 1074 -3.35 5.59 25.87
CA SER A 1074 -4.73 6.05 26.05
C SER A 1074 -4.93 6.70 27.41
N GLU A 1075 -5.71 7.79 27.48
CA GLU A 1075 -6.22 8.27 28.75
C GLU A 1075 -7.27 7.27 29.25
N SER A 1076 -7.00 6.64 30.40
CA SER A 1076 -7.91 5.69 31.02
C SER A 1076 -9.19 6.41 31.43
N ALA A 1077 -10.34 5.80 31.14
CA ALA A 1077 -11.66 6.35 31.40
C ALA A 1077 -12.00 6.46 32.90
N GLU A 1078 -11.39 7.40 33.60
CA GLU A 1078 -11.81 7.87 34.93
C GLU A 1078 -12.94 8.92 34.82
N LYS A 1079 -13.99 8.57 34.08
CA LYS A 1079 -15.31 9.18 34.24
C LYS A 1079 -16.33 8.08 34.47
N ARG A 1080 -16.58 7.78 35.75
CA ARG A 1080 -17.74 7.00 36.18
C ARG A 1080 -19.01 7.69 35.63
N PRO A 1081 -19.90 6.97 34.93
CA PRO A 1081 -21.31 7.34 34.95
C PRO A 1081 -21.84 6.95 36.34
N HIS A 1082 -22.08 7.94 37.19
CA HIS A 1082 -23.09 7.80 38.23
C HIS A 1082 -24.46 8.01 37.58
N GLN A 1083 -25.07 6.93 37.09
CA GLN A 1083 -26.51 6.64 37.07
C GLN A 1083 -26.78 5.32 36.35
#